data_AF-A0A3M4Q0C4-F1
#
_entry.id   AF-A0A3M4Q0C4-F1
#
_cell.length_a   1.000
_cell.length_b   1.000
_cell.length_c   1.000
_cell.angle_alpha   90.00
_cell.angle_beta   90.00
_cell.angle_gamma   90.00
#
_symmetry.space_group_name_H-M   'P 1'
#
loop_
_entity.id
_entity.type
_entity.pdbx_description
1 polymer ?
#
loop_
_entity_poly.entity_id
_entity_poly.type
_entity_poly.pdbx_seq_one_letter_code
_entity_poly.pdbx_strand_id
1 'polypeptide(L)'
;MRIDLRPSVFQQPDYSQNFLRPFIQPFTQPFLNHPVFRPFVQPFLKHPFVRKFIKPFIQPPTRRPFNPTTTTNPTTFDTATKRYWDGKDPTLRANDPYAANINVRSFDERQASENLTRANAKWHDRNGDGKVSVSYSFDGAARRFDERQREMARRAMQSWSDVSNLSFQENGPRTEGKMSFGISSAVPSAVGAFPSNHPNGGNTLYNPNRVTRYDLIHETGHALGLSHTGNYDGGYDENRRSHVQDSQAHSVMSYFGAALSGKSHGGAEPASAMMDDISAIQALYGVNRQIRQDNTTYGFNSNSQRDYYTLNSNRDTAVFCIWDGGGNDTLDVSGYRSNQTINLKAGSYSDVGGLRGNVSIARGVVMENAIGGSGDDALIGNDVDNRLTGGAGGDRLRGGGGADTFDYNSASDSTPDNPDTIMDFVSGTDKINVSVAMKHANVGALAFVSEMTGKAGQTVLTYDQQSGKGSVAIDLTGDGKADLLVRTYGQVKADDIVASANTTAHHQQPDTPTTRSTLTPTRPSHRSMTHTYEKVSDSSYQNADLIEDFVSGKDKINLTALAKNTGTPLRLVDNYTGRIGDTVVKLNSHSGRYFVGVDFTGNRRTDFLVKSTQRIKPEDIMGLTANIKTPTKLFSRG
;
A
#
# COMPACT_ATOMS: atom_id res chain seq x y z
N MET A 1 51.64 -60.58 23.67
CA MET A 1 50.25 -61.07 23.59
C MET A 1 49.42 -60.06 22.79
N ARG A 2 48.43 -60.51 22.00
CA ARG A 2 47.31 -59.65 21.53
C ARG A 2 46.42 -59.33 22.76
N ILE A 3 45.66 -58.24 22.84
CA ILE A 3 44.46 -57.92 22.02
C ILE A 3 44.16 -56.40 22.02
N ASP A 4 43.86 -55.90 20.81
CA ASP A 4 42.87 -54.89 20.37
C ASP A 4 42.47 -53.66 21.23
N LEU A 5 42.63 -52.47 20.65
CA LEU A 5 41.82 -51.26 20.90
C LEU A 5 41.67 -50.44 19.59
N ARG A 6 40.45 -50.00 19.29
CA ARG A 6 40.09 -49.28 18.04
C ARG A 6 40.44 -47.78 18.13
N PRO A 7 40.85 -47.11 17.03
CA PRO A 7 41.11 -45.67 17.04
C PRO A 7 39.82 -44.85 16.85
N SER A 8 39.54 -43.94 17.79
CA SER A 8 38.58 -42.86 17.61
C SER A 8 39.20 -41.72 16.80
N VAL A 9 38.48 -41.25 15.78
CA VAL A 9 38.96 -40.23 14.85
C VAL A 9 38.79 -38.83 15.45
N PHE A 10 39.90 -38.15 15.73
CA PHE A 10 39.92 -36.68 15.71
C PHE A 10 39.85 -36.22 14.26
N GLN A 11 38.87 -35.38 13.91
CA GLN A 11 38.86 -34.63 12.66
C GLN A 11 39.20 -33.16 12.92
N GLN A 12 40.13 -32.63 12.13
CA GLN A 12 40.66 -31.26 12.22
C GLN A 12 39.65 -30.24 11.66
N PRO A 13 39.72 -28.96 12.08
CA PRO A 13 38.85 -27.91 11.55
C PRO A 13 39.11 -27.63 10.05
N ASP A 14 38.02 -27.45 9.29
CA ASP A 14 38.06 -27.17 7.86
C ASP A 14 38.38 -25.69 7.59
N TYR A 15 39.64 -25.41 7.27
CA TYR A 15 40.13 -24.08 6.90
C TYR A 15 39.63 -23.57 5.53
N SER A 16 38.93 -24.38 4.72
CA SER A 16 38.58 -24.02 3.34
C SER A 16 37.41 -23.04 3.21
N GLN A 17 36.44 -23.09 4.14
CA GLN A 17 35.19 -22.31 4.05
C GLN A 17 35.38 -20.80 4.31
N ASN A 18 36.23 -20.44 5.29
CA ASN A 18 36.20 -19.10 5.88
C ASN A 18 37.30 -18.14 5.41
N PHE A 19 38.37 -18.60 4.76
CA PHE A 19 39.49 -17.72 4.35
C PHE A 19 39.56 -17.43 2.86
N LEU A 20 39.06 -18.32 1.99
CA LEU A 20 39.26 -18.23 0.53
C LEU A 20 38.01 -17.79 -0.26
N ARG A 21 36.80 -17.93 0.30
CA ARG A 21 35.55 -17.51 -0.36
C ARG A 21 35.54 -16.03 -0.80
N PRO A 22 35.98 -15.06 0.03
CA PRO A 22 36.03 -13.64 -0.35
C PRO A 22 36.98 -13.34 -1.53
N PHE A 23 38.04 -14.14 -1.69
CA PHE A 23 39.04 -13.94 -2.75
C PHE A 23 38.64 -14.57 -4.10
N ILE A 24 37.68 -15.50 -4.12
CA ILE A 24 37.30 -16.25 -5.33
C ILE A 24 35.99 -15.74 -5.94
N GLN A 25 35.04 -15.23 -5.13
CA GLN A 25 33.75 -14.71 -5.61
C GLN A 25 33.81 -13.65 -6.74
N PRO A 26 34.79 -12.72 -6.78
CA PRO A 26 34.90 -11.75 -7.88
C PRO A 26 35.10 -12.40 -9.27
N PHE A 27 35.57 -13.64 -9.32
CA PHE A 27 35.95 -14.34 -10.55
C PHE A 27 34.87 -15.30 -11.09
N THR A 28 33.65 -15.29 -10.53
CA THR A 28 32.55 -16.20 -10.95
C THR A 28 31.35 -15.49 -11.58
N GLN A 29 31.43 -14.19 -11.84
CA GLN A 29 30.42 -13.42 -12.58
C GLN A 29 30.78 -13.27 -14.09
N PRO A 30 29.86 -12.81 -14.98
CA PRO A 30 29.95 -13.01 -16.44
C PRO A 30 31.15 -12.39 -17.20
N PHE A 31 32.01 -11.62 -16.53
CA PHE A 31 33.11 -10.85 -17.15
C PHE A 31 34.23 -11.71 -17.78
N LEU A 32 34.30 -13.01 -17.49
CA LEU A 32 35.38 -13.91 -17.93
C LEU A 32 35.48 -14.14 -19.45
N ASN A 33 34.41 -13.91 -20.22
CA ASN A 33 34.42 -14.08 -21.67
C ASN A 33 34.72 -12.78 -22.44
N HIS A 34 34.95 -11.66 -21.75
CA HIS A 34 35.28 -10.40 -22.43
C HIS A 34 36.72 -10.44 -23.00
N PRO A 35 36.95 -10.06 -24.29
CA PRO A 35 38.25 -10.23 -24.95
C PRO A 35 39.43 -9.59 -24.21
N VAL A 36 39.19 -8.44 -23.56
CA VAL A 36 40.20 -7.61 -22.89
C VAL A 36 40.84 -8.30 -21.67
N PHE A 37 40.09 -9.09 -20.89
CA PHE A 37 40.58 -9.69 -19.64
C PHE A 37 41.15 -11.11 -19.82
N ARG A 38 40.84 -11.75 -20.96
CA ARG A 38 41.20 -13.14 -21.28
C ARG A 38 42.71 -13.46 -21.18
N PRO A 39 43.66 -12.56 -21.56
CA PRO A 39 45.10 -12.84 -21.44
C PRO A 39 45.58 -12.97 -20.00
N PHE A 40 44.98 -12.22 -19.06
CA PHE A 40 45.45 -12.12 -17.68
C PHE A 40 44.92 -13.26 -16.78
N VAL A 41 43.77 -13.83 -17.11
CA VAL A 41 43.13 -14.89 -16.29
C VAL A 41 43.60 -16.30 -16.67
N GLN A 42 43.96 -16.55 -17.94
CA GLN A 42 44.38 -17.89 -18.38
C GLN A 42 45.61 -18.48 -17.66
N PRO A 43 46.69 -17.73 -17.35
CA PRO A 43 47.83 -18.26 -16.61
C PRO A 43 47.44 -18.72 -15.20
N PHE A 44 46.58 -17.96 -14.54
CA PHE A 44 46.11 -18.21 -13.17
C PHE A 44 45.26 -19.49 -13.09
N LEU A 45 44.29 -19.67 -14.00
CA LEU A 45 43.45 -20.88 -14.07
C LEU A 45 44.24 -22.16 -14.41
N LYS A 46 45.39 -22.03 -15.10
CA LYS A 46 46.27 -23.16 -15.46
C LYS A 46 47.23 -23.54 -14.32
N HIS A 47 47.36 -22.73 -13.27
CA HIS A 47 48.29 -22.98 -12.17
C HIS A 47 47.93 -24.30 -11.43
N PRO A 48 48.89 -25.19 -11.11
CA PRO A 48 48.60 -26.51 -10.53
C PRO A 48 47.82 -26.46 -9.22
N PHE A 49 48.05 -25.42 -8.42
CA PHE A 49 47.37 -25.20 -7.15
C PHE A 49 45.87 -24.88 -7.35
N VAL A 50 45.54 -24.02 -8.32
CA VAL A 50 44.17 -23.59 -8.64
C VAL A 50 43.39 -24.73 -9.32
N ARG A 51 44.05 -25.47 -10.21
CA ARG A 51 43.44 -26.56 -11.01
C ARG A 51 42.90 -27.72 -10.19
N LYS A 52 43.32 -27.90 -8.93
CA LYS A 52 42.75 -28.91 -8.01
C LYS A 52 41.34 -28.56 -7.54
N PHE A 53 40.98 -27.28 -7.41
CA PHE A 53 39.72 -26.84 -6.80
C PHE A 53 38.56 -26.69 -7.80
N ILE A 54 38.83 -26.67 -9.10
CA ILE A 54 37.83 -26.44 -10.17
C ILE A 54 37.25 -27.76 -10.73
N LYS A 55 37.95 -28.89 -10.53
CA LYS A 55 37.57 -30.20 -11.10
C LYS A 55 36.15 -30.71 -10.79
N PRO A 56 35.47 -30.40 -9.66
CA PRO A 56 34.11 -30.89 -9.41
C PRO A 56 33.03 -30.32 -10.35
N PHE A 57 33.29 -29.21 -11.05
CA PHE A 57 32.25 -28.43 -11.74
C PHE A 57 32.11 -28.72 -13.24
N ILE A 58 32.72 -29.80 -13.77
CA ILE A 58 32.70 -30.12 -15.21
C ILE A 58 32.45 -31.61 -15.48
N GLN A 59 31.31 -32.17 -15.04
CA GLN A 59 30.73 -33.40 -15.60
C GLN A 59 29.19 -33.38 -15.57
N PRO A 60 28.48 -33.78 -16.64
CA PRO A 60 27.03 -33.94 -16.63
C PRO A 60 26.60 -35.29 -16.00
N PRO A 61 25.46 -35.37 -15.29
CA PRO A 61 25.04 -36.58 -14.59
C PRO A 61 24.47 -37.66 -15.53
N THR A 62 24.83 -38.91 -15.28
CA THR A 62 24.31 -40.10 -15.98
C THR A 62 23.02 -40.61 -15.33
N ARG A 63 22.03 -41.01 -16.15
CA ARG A 63 20.78 -41.64 -15.69
C ARG A 63 20.95 -43.14 -15.43
N ARG A 64 20.19 -43.68 -14.47
CA ARG A 64 19.81 -45.11 -14.39
C ARG A 64 18.28 -45.25 -14.18
N PRO A 65 17.66 -46.38 -14.56
CA PRO A 65 16.21 -46.43 -14.80
C PRO A 65 15.36 -46.89 -13.59
N PHE A 66 14.04 -46.68 -13.77
CA PHE A 66 12.91 -46.96 -12.87
C PHE A 66 12.63 -48.46 -12.60
N ASN A 67 11.95 -48.76 -11.48
CA ASN A 67 10.65 -49.47 -11.55
C ASN A 67 9.80 -49.30 -10.25
N PRO A 68 8.43 -49.31 -10.32
CA PRO A 68 7.56 -48.98 -9.19
C PRO A 68 6.58 -50.11 -8.76
N THR A 69 6.05 -50.03 -7.53
CA THR A 69 4.77 -50.68 -7.12
C THR A 69 4.04 -49.91 -6.03
N THR A 70 2.83 -49.41 -6.35
CA THR A 70 1.58 -49.33 -5.54
C THR A 70 1.68 -49.41 -4.00
N THR A 71 1.11 -48.53 -3.16
CA THR A 71 -0.19 -47.79 -3.16
C THR A 71 -0.08 -46.52 -2.28
N THR A 72 -0.93 -45.46 -2.26
CA THR A 72 -2.13 -44.99 -3.01
C THR A 72 -2.35 -43.49 -2.70
N ASN A 73 -3.21 -42.79 -3.46
CA ASN A 73 -3.60 -41.37 -3.24
C ASN A 73 -4.96 -41.24 -2.50
N PRO A 74 -5.26 -40.10 -1.84
CA PRO A 74 -5.70 -38.85 -2.50
C PRO A 74 -4.87 -37.61 -2.05
N THR A 75 -4.76 -36.48 -2.76
CA THR A 75 -5.26 -36.02 -4.08
C THR A 75 -4.26 -35.00 -4.66
N THR A 76 -4.27 -34.78 -5.96
CA THR A 76 -3.23 -34.05 -6.70
C THR A 76 -3.16 -32.54 -6.42
N PHE A 77 -1.99 -32.06 -6.00
CA PHE A 77 -1.47 -30.75 -6.40
C PHE A 77 -0.22 -30.94 -7.26
N ASP A 78 -0.11 -30.13 -8.31
CA ASP A 78 0.78 -30.37 -9.46
C ASP A 78 2.27 -30.32 -9.05
N THR A 79 3.02 -31.35 -9.42
CA THR A 79 4.48 -31.36 -9.24
C THR A 79 5.13 -30.31 -10.12
N ALA A 80 6.11 -29.57 -9.59
CA ALA A 80 6.78 -28.47 -10.29
C ALA A 80 7.38 -28.87 -11.65
N THR A 81 6.59 -28.73 -12.72
CA THR A 81 7.06 -28.92 -14.10
C THR A 81 7.61 -27.59 -14.61
N LYS A 82 8.89 -27.59 -14.99
CA LYS A 82 9.45 -26.54 -15.88
C LYS A 82 8.70 -26.61 -17.21
N ARG A 83 7.66 -25.80 -17.38
CA ARG A 83 7.10 -25.51 -18.71
C ARG A 83 7.88 -24.35 -19.34
N TYR A 84 8.14 -24.47 -20.63
CA TYR A 84 8.41 -23.32 -21.48
C TYR A 84 7.07 -22.58 -21.64
N TRP A 85 7.11 -21.26 -21.49
CA TRP A 85 5.94 -20.46 -21.12
C TRP A 85 5.61 -19.41 -22.19
N ASP A 86 4.32 -19.13 -22.40
CA ASP A 86 3.76 -18.44 -23.58
C ASP A 86 3.26 -17.01 -23.32
N GLY A 87 3.52 -16.46 -22.13
CA GLY A 87 3.28 -15.05 -21.82
C GLY A 87 1.89 -14.70 -21.27
N LYS A 88 1.03 -15.69 -20.94
CA LYS A 88 -0.37 -15.44 -20.57
C LYS A 88 -0.80 -16.22 -19.31
N ASP A 89 -0.44 -15.71 -18.13
CA ASP A 89 -0.94 -16.27 -16.87
C ASP A 89 -2.32 -15.66 -16.55
N PRO A 90 -3.40 -16.44 -16.44
CA PRO A 90 -4.67 -15.94 -15.93
C PRO A 90 -4.62 -15.57 -14.44
N THR A 91 -3.54 -15.91 -13.72
CA THR A 91 -3.33 -15.55 -12.30
C THR A 91 -2.42 -14.34 -12.08
N LEU A 92 -1.85 -13.75 -13.14
CA LEU A 92 -1.05 -12.53 -13.02
C LEU A 92 -1.88 -11.39 -12.43
N ARG A 93 -1.47 -10.91 -11.26
CA ARG A 93 -2.00 -9.69 -10.63
C ARG A 93 -1.79 -8.51 -11.60
N ALA A 94 -2.85 -7.97 -12.18
CA ALA A 94 -2.76 -6.87 -13.14
C ALA A 94 -2.14 -5.58 -12.55
N ASN A 95 -2.20 -5.45 -11.22
CA ASN A 95 -1.58 -4.43 -10.38
C ASN A 95 -0.12 -4.73 -9.97
N ASP A 96 0.46 -5.86 -10.42
CA ASP A 96 1.86 -6.24 -10.19
C ASP A 96 2.59 -6.54 -11.52
N PRO A 97 3.00 -5.50 -12.27
CA PRO A 97 3.68 -5.68 -13.55
C PRO A 97 5.09 -6.29 -13.42
N TYR A 98 5.70 -6.27 -12.23
CA TYR A 98 7.04 -6.79 -11.96
C TYR A 98 7.11 -8.31 -12.09
N ALA A 99 5.98 -9.00 -11.82
CA ALA A 99 5.86 -10.45 -11.91
C ALA A 99 5.79 -10.99 -13.35
N ALA A 100 5.42 -10.16 -14.34
CA ALA A 100 5.01 -10.62 -15.68
C ALA A 100 6.07 -11.39 -16.48
N ASN A 101 7.36 -11.18 -16.18
CA ASN A 101 8.49 -11.81 -16.88
C ASN A 101 9.16 -12.96 -16.10
N ILE A 102 8.56 -13.40 -15.00
CA ILE A 102 9.16 -14.38 -14.08
C ILE A 102 8.51 -15.74 -14.32
N ASN A 103 9.30 -16.75 -14.71
CA ASN A 103 8.80 -18.11 -15.01
C ASN A 103 8.52 -18.94 -13.74
N VAL A 104 7.64 -18.43 -12.89
CA VAL A 104 7.06 -19.06 -11.70
C VAL A 104 5.58 -18.69 -11.68
N ARG A 105 4.69 -19.55 -11.16
CA ARG A 105 3.25 -19.27 -11.05
C ARG A 105 2.98 -17.99 -10.23
N SER A 106 2.02 -17.17 -10.65
CA SER A 106 1.47 -16.10 -9.80
C SER A 106 0.41 -16.61 -8.80
N PHE A 107 0.29 -15.95 -7.66
CA PHE A 107 -0.87 -16.07 -6.76
C PHE A 107 -1.67 -14.77 -6.80
N ASP A 108 -3.00 -14.88 -6.84
CA ASP A 108 -3.89 -13.73 -6.59
C ASP A 108 -3.86 -13.33 -5.08
N GLU A 109 -4.62 -12.29 -4.70
CA GLU A 109 -4.73 -11.85 -3.30
C GLU A 109 -5.24 -12.96 -2.37
N ARG A 110 -6.31 -13.63 -2.80
CA ARG A 110 -7.00 -14.64 -2.00
C ARG A 110 -6.09 -15.84 -1.79
N GLN A 111 -5.42 -16.31 -2.84
CA GLN A 111 -4.46 -17.41 -2.79
C GLN A 111 -3.30 -17.09 -1.84
N ALA A 112 -2.77 -15.87 -1.85
CA ALA A 112 -1.72 -15.47 -0.91
C ALA A 112 -2.22 -15.43 0.54
N SER A 113 -3.41 -14.87 0.79
CA SER A 113 -3.98 -14.76 2.14
C SER A 113 -4.41 -16.13 2.71
N GLU A 114 -5.08 -16.97 1.91
CA GLU A 114 -5.41 -18.36 2.28
C GLU A 114 -4.16 -19.19 2.55
N ASN A 115 -3.10 -19.00 1.75
CA ASN A 115 -1.83 -19.68 1.96
C ASN A 115 -1.13 -19.19 3.25
N LEU A 116 -1.06 -17.89 3.51
CA LEU A 116 -0.50 -17.34 4.76
C LEU A 116 -1.28 -17.78 6.00
N THR A 117 -2.61 -17.96 5.90
CA THR A 117 -3.47 -18.37 7.02
C THR A 117 -3.72 -19.87 7.13
N ARG A 118 -3.10 -20.70 6.26
CA ARG A 118 -3.38 -22.15 6.11
C ARG A 118 -3.22 -23.00 7.37
N ALA A 119 -2.46 -22.54 8.36
CA ALA A 119 -2.32 -23.22 9.66
C ALA A 119 -3.62 -23.20 10.49
N ASN A 120 -4.59 -22.32 10.15
CA ASN A 120 -5.85 -22.13 10.87
C ASN A 120 -5.66 -21.92 12.39
N ALA A 121 -4.57 -21.24 12.77
CA ALA A 121 -4.24 -20.88 14.14
C ALA A 121 -4.50 -19.38 14.33
N LYS A 122 -5.26 -19.00 15.35
CA LYS A 122 -5.49 -17.60 15.73
C LYS A 122 -5.80 -17.47 17.22
N TRP A 123 -5.59 -16.28 17.76
CA TRP A 123 -6.24 -15.87 19.00
C TRP A 123 -7.70 -15.52 18.70
N HIS A 124 -8.56 -15.59 19.72
CA HIS A 124 -10.00 -15.40 19.55
C HIS A 124 -10.47 -14.25 20.42
N ASP A 125 -11.27 -13.35 19.84
CA ASP A 125 -12.18 -12.45 20.56
C ASP A 125 -13.10 -13.35 21.41
N ARG A 126 -12.98 -13.24 22.74
CA ARG A 126 -13.78 -14.01 23.70
C ARG A 126 -14.81 -13.14 24.42
N ASN A 127 -14.59 -11.83 24.47
CA ASN A 127 -15.49 -10.89 25.14
C ASN A 127 -16.59 -10.34 24.19
N GLY A 128 -16.41 -10.49 22.87
CA GLY A 128 -17.30 -10.05 21.81
C GLY A 128 -17.19 -8.56 21.46
N ASP A 129 -16.08 -7.88 21.80
CA ASP A 129 -15.91 -6.44 21.61
C ASP A 129 -15.42 -6.02 20.20
N GLY A 130 -15.09 -7.01 19.34
CA GLY A 130 -14.61 -6.78 17.98
C GLY A 130 -13.10 -6.55 17.87
N LYS A 131 -12.36 -6.73 18.97
CA LYS A 131 -10.89 -6.74 19.03
C LYS A 131 -10.39 -8.06 19.63
N VAL A 132 -9.07 -8.26 19.57
CA VAL A 132 -8.41 -9.36 20.27
C VAL A 132 -7.25 -8.82 21.09
N SER A 133 -7.32 -8.98 22.41
CA SER A 133 -6.29 -8.52 23.34
C SER A 133 -5.23 -9.59 23.59
N VAL A 134 -3.98 -9.27 23.24
CA VAL A 134 -2.82 -10.15 23.36
C VAL A 134 -1.89 -9.63 24.45
N SER A 135 -1.85 -10.33 25.58
CA SER A 135 -0.88 -10.07 26.65
C SER A 135 0.52 -10.55 26.24
N TYR A 136 1.54 -9.71 26.35
CA TYR A 136 2.92 -10.08 26.02
C TYR A 136 3.89 -9.87 27.19
N SER A 137 4.99 -10.61 27.22
CA SER A 137 6.04 -10.48 28.26
C SER A 137 7.44 -10.76 27.72
N PHE A 138 8.45 -10.04 28.22
CA PHE A 138 9.87 -10.21 27.85
C PHE A 138 10.65 -11.19 28.74
N ASP A 139 9.98 -11.84 29.70
CA ASP A 139 10.58 -12.80 30.65
C ASP A 139 10.50 -14.25 30.15
N GLY A 140 10.33 -14.47 28.84
CA GLY A 140 10.09 -15.80 28.25
C GLY A 140 11.29 -16.74 28.17
N ALA A 141 12.49 -16.32 28.58
CA ALA A 141 13.71 -17.12 28.48
C ALA A 141 14.79 -16.75 29.51
N ALA A 142 15.83 -17.58 29.60
CA ALA A 142 16.97 -17.40 30.51
C ALA A 142 17.82 -16.14 30.25
N ARG A 143 17.71 -15.53 29.06
CA ARG A 143 18.28 -14.22 28.75
C ARG A 143 17.15 -13.24 28.43
N ARG A 144 17.25 -12.04 29.02
CA ARG A 144 16.27 -10.96 28.89
C ARG A 144 16.58 -10.06 27.70
N PHE A 145 15.53 -9.51 27.09
CA PHE A 145 15.64 -8.40 26.15
C PHE A 145 16.14 -7.13 26.86
N ASP A 146 17.10 -6.43 26.24
CA ASP A 146 17.45 -5.04 26.58
C ASP A 146 16.37 -4.05 26.12
N GLU A 147 16.43 -2.79 26.56
CA GLU A 147 15.35 -1.83 26.27
C GLU A 147 15.24 -1.47 24.78
N ARG A 148 16.34 -1.48 24.02
CA ARG A 148 16.30 -1.25 22.57
C ARG A 148 15.59 -2.41 21.87
N GLN A 149 15.87 -3.64 22.28
CA GLN A 149 15.18 -4.83 21.77
C GLN A 149 13.69 -4.83 22.15
N ARG A 150 13.35 -4.41 23.38
CA ARG A 150 11.95 -4.23 23.82
C ARG A 150 11.24 -3.20 22.97
N GLU A 151 11.86 -2.05 22.72
CA GLU A 151 11.29 -1.01 21.86
C GLU A 151 11.06 -1.51 20.43
N MET A 152 12.04 -2.17 19.81
CA MET A 152 11.85 -2.77 18.48
C MET A 152 10.70 -3.79 18.45
N ALA A 153 10.54 -4.60 19.51
CA ALA A 153 9.44 -5.55 19.62
C ALA A 153 8.08 -4.86 19.77
N ARG A 154 8.01 -3.80 20.60
CA ARG A 154 6.80 -2.98 20.76
C ARG A 154 6.39 -2.32 19.44
N ARG A 155 7.34 -1.77 18.68
CA ARG A 155 7.08 -1.18 17.36
C ARG A 155 6.68 -2.23 16.31
N ALA A 156 7.23 -3.45 16.36
CA ALA A 156 6.79 -4.55 15.51
C ALA A 156 5.33 -4.95 15.80
N MET A 157 4.97 -5.16 17.08
CA MET A 157 3.58 -5.38 17.50
C MET A 157 2.66 -4.20 17.12
N GLN A 158 3.13 -2.96 17.29
CA GLN A 158 2.39 -1.76 16.89
C GLN A 158 1.99 -1.82 15.42
N SER A 159 2.92 -2.19 14.52
CA SER A 159 2.64 -2.29 13.08
C SER A 159 1.58 -3.35 12.73
N TRP A 160 1.47 -4.44 13.52
CA TRP A 160 0.39 -5.43 13.37
C TRP A 160 -0.96 -4.92 13.88
N SER A 161 -0.99 -4.18 15.01
CA SER A 161 -2.21 -3.55 15.54
C SER A 161 -2.66 -2.31 14.75
N ASP A 162 -1.77 -1.66 14.01
CA ASP A 162 -2.16 -0.57 13.12
C ASP A 162 -3.05 -1.10 11.99
N VAL A 163 -2.76 -2.29 11.45
CA VAL A 163 -3.46 -2.83 10.28
C VAL A 163 -4.66 -3.73 10.62
N SER A 164 -4.83 -4.13 11.88
CA SER A 164 -5.87 -5.11 12.30
C SER A 164 -6.41 -4.84 13.69
N ASN A 165 -7.56 -5.42 14.07
CA ASN A 165 -8.16 -5.21 15.40
C ASN A 165 -7.45 -5.96 16.54
N LEU A 166 -6.13 -6.13 16.45
CA LEU A 166 -5.28 -6.59 17.53
C LEU A 166 -4.98 -5.45 18.50
N SER A 167 -4.87 -5.77 19.79
CA SER A 167 -4.29 -4.87 20.79
C SER A 167 -3.28 -5.62 21.67
N PHE A 168 -2.19 -4.96 22.02
CA PHE A 168 -1.07 -5.58 22.73
C PHE A 168 -0.85 -4.92 24.08
N GLN A 169 -0.73 -5.71 25.15
CA GLN A 169 -0.52 -5.20 26.51
C GLN A 169 0.65 -5.91 27.22
N GLU A 170 1.67 -5.15 27.63
CA GLU A 170 2.80 -5.69 28.40
C GLU A 170 2.30 -6.16 29.77
N ASN A 171 2.51 -7.45 30.07
CA ASN A 171 2.07 -8.13 31.29
C ASN A 171 0.56 -7.99 31.59
N GLY A 172 -0.26 -7.77 30.56
CA GLY A 172 -1.72 -7.68 30.66
C GLY A 172 -2.39 -9.02 31.02
N PRO A 173 -3.72 -9.03 31.24
CA PRO A 173 -4.46 -10.26 31.48
C PRO A 173 -4.45 -11.17 30.24
N ARG A 174 -4.22 -12.47 30.44
CA ARG A 174 -4.13 -13.47 29.36
C ARG A 174 -5.50 -14.05 28.98
N THR A 175 -6.49 -13.17 28.76
CA THR A 175 -7.89 -13.57 28.55
C THR A 175 -8.16 -14.13 27.16
N GLU A 176 -7.50 -13.59 26.13
CA GLU A 176 -7.83 -13.87 24.73
C GLU A 176 -6.61 -14.39 23.95
N GLY A 177 -5.51 -13.64 23.98
CA GLY A 177 -4.20 -14.06 23.50
C GLY A 177 -3.08 -13.93 24.53
N LYS A 178 -1.99 -14.68 24.30
CA LYS A 178 -0.74 -14.57 25.04
C LYS A 178 0.45 -14.63 24.08
N MET A 179 1.52 -13.92 24.39
CA MET A 179 2.80 -14.01 23.69
C MET A 179 3.96 -13.89 24.67
N SER A 180 5.14 -14.39 24.29
CA SER A 180 6.37 -14.09 25.02
C SER A 180 7.53 -13.86 24.07
N PHE A 181 8.42 -12.94 24.44
CA PHE A 181 9.68 -12.70 23.75
C PHE A 181 10.83 -13.18 24.65
N GLY A 182 11.77 -13.94 24.10
CA GLY A 182 12.89 -14.48 24.86
C GLY A 182 14.15 -14.66 24.02
N ILE A 183 15.32 -14.59 24.65
CA ILE A 183 16.61 -14.82 23.98
C ILE A 183 17.15 -16.20 24.36
N SER A 184 17.56 -16.98 23.36
CA SER A 184 18.12 -18.32 23.56
C SER A 184 19.20 -18.63 22.52
N SER A 185 20.33 -19.18 22.98
CA SER A 185 21.36 -19.72 22.08
C SER A 185 21.00 -21.10 21.51
N ALA A 186 19.84 -21.66 21.87
CA ALA A 186 19.35 -22.93 21.34
C ALA A 186 18.66 -22.80 19.96
N VAL A 187 18.35 -21.58 19.51
CA VAL A 187 17.77 -21.32 18.18
C VAL A 187 18.84 -20.78 17.24
N PRO A 188 18.88 -21.22 15.96
CA PRO A 188 19.93 -20.82 15.02
C PRO A 188 19.79 -19.34 14.59
N SER A 189 18.56 -18.84 14.54
CA SER A 189 18.23 -17.48 14.10
C SER A 189 17.10 -16.91 14.96
N ALA A 190 15.85 -17.25 14.66
CA ALA A 190 14.69 -16.99 15.49
C ALA A 190 13.64 -18.10 15.25
N VAL A 191 12.57 -18.13 16.06
CA VAL A 191 11.40 -19.00 15.86
C VAL A 191 10.19 -18.47 16.66
N GLY A 192 9.02 -18.50 16.04
CA GLY A 192 7.72 -18.16 16.62
C GLY A 192 6.77 -19.35 16.64
N ALA A 193 6.15 -19.61 17.78
CA ALA A 193 5.16 -20.66 17.94
C ALA A 193 3.74 -20.13 17.74
N PHE A 194 2.96 -20.80 16.87
CA PHE A 194 1.57 -20.45 16.57
C PHE A 194 0.67 -20.29 17.82
N PRO A 195 -0.42 -19.50 17.71
CA PRO A 195 -1.49 -19.44 18.69
C PRO A 195 -1.98 -20.84 19.11
N SER A 196 -1.89 -21.15 20.41
CA SER A 196 -2.39 -22.42 20.96
C SER A 196 -2.53 -22.38 22.48
N ASN A 197 -3.31 -23.33 23.01
CA ASN A 197 -3.46 -23.56 24.45
C ASN A 197 -2.22 -24.24 25.10
N HIS A 198 -1.24 -24.68 24.31
CA HIS A 198 0.00 -25.24 24.82
C HIS A 198 0.76 -24.19 25.65
N PRO A 199 1.55 -24.55 26.69
CA PRO A 199 2.35 -23.58 27.46
C PRO A 199 3.17 -22.63 26.58
N ASN A 200 3.72 -23.14 25.47
CA ASN A 200 4.57 -22.39 24.53
C ASN A 200 3.82 -21.70 23.37
N GLY A 201 2.48 -21.74 23.31
CA GLY A 201 1.73 -21.06 22.24
C GLY A 201 1.91 -19.55 22.30
N GLY A 202 2.26 -18.92 21.17
CA GLY A 202 2.63 -17.49 21.09
C GLY A 202 4.04 -17.15 21.57
N ASN A 203 4.88 -18.14 21.93
CA ASN A 203 6.26 -17.88 22.31
C ASN A 203 7.12 -17.57 21.07
N THR A 204 7.94 -16.53 21.17
CA THR A 204 8.98 -16.20 20.19
C THR A 204 10.36 -16.24 20.86
N LEU A 205 11.34 -16.85 20.19
CA LEU A 205 12.71 -17.00 20.66
C LEU A 205 13.69 -16.51 19.61
N TYR A 206 14.71 -15.74 20.04
CA TYR A 206 15.69 -15.12 19.15
C TYR A 206 17.12 -15.48 19.59
N ASN A 207 18.02 -15.61 18.62
CA ASN A 207 19.43 -15.85 18.89
C ASN A 207 20.06 -14.59 19.52
N PRO A 208 20.88 -14.72 20.60
CA PRO A 208 21.50 -13.56 21.25
C PRO A 208 22.37 -12.69 20.34
N ASN A 209 22.85 -13.23 19.22
CA ASN A 209 23.69 -12.51 18.26
C ASN A 209 22.88 -11.90 17.09
N ARG A 210 21.56 -12.17 17.01
CA ARG A 210 20.68 -11.71 15.93
C ARG A 210 19.25 -11.47 16.47
N VAL A 211 19.00 -10.21 16.85
CA VAL A 211 17.67 -9.69 17.21
C VAL A 211 17.42 -8.45 16.36
N THR A 212 16.91 -8.63 15.14
CA THR A 212 16.61 -7.52 14.21
C THR A 212 15.13 -7.13 14.26
N ARG A 213 14.79 -5.95 13.71
CA ARG A 213 13.40 -5.53 13.55
C ARG A 213 12.61 -6.46 12.60
N TYR A 214 13.26 -6.98 11.56
CA TYR A 214 12.67 -7.95 10.64
C TYR A 214 12.32 -9.27 11.33
N ASP A 215 13.22 -9.80 12.16
CA ASP A 215 12.95 -11.04 12.91
C ASP A 215 11.80 -10.85 13.88
N LEU A 216 11.78 -9.71 14.59
CA LEU A 216 10.73 -9.39 15.54
C LEU A 216 9.35 -9.29 14.89
N ILE A 217 9.24 -8.74 13.68
CA ILE A 217 7.96 -8.70 12.97
C ILE A 217 7.56 -10.08 12.41
N HIS A 218 8.52 -10.83 11.85
CA HIS A 218 8.33 -12.18 11.31
C HIS A 218 7.81 -13.16 12.37
N GLU A 219 8.52 -13.30 13.50
CA GLU A 219 8.11 -14.23 14.56
C GLU A 219 6.84 -13.77 15.29
N THR A 220 6.57 -12.45 15.33
CA THR A 220 5.28 -11.94 15.78
C THR A 220 4.15 -12.38 14.83
N GLY A 221 4.39 -12.40 13.51
CA GLY A 221 3.46 -12.94 12.52
C GLY A 221 3.10 -14.41 12.78
N HIS A 222 4.09 -15.27 13.04
CA HIS A 222 3.85 -16.67 13.46
C HIS A 222 3.06 -16.75 14.76
N ALA A 223 3.44 -15.98 15.78
CA ALA A 223 2.75 -15.93 17.08
C ALA A 223 1.32 -15.34 17.00
N LEU A 224 0.96 -14.73 15.87
CA LEU A 224 -0.39 -14.27 15.52
C LEU A 224 -1.13 -15.21 14.56
N GLY A 225 -0.50 -16.25 13.99
CA GLY A 225 -1.17 -17.24 13.15
C GLY A 225 -0.72 -17.32 11.68
N LEU A 226 0.16 -16.41 11.24
CA LEU A 226 0.63 -16.39 9.86
C LEU A 226 1.74 -17.41 9.64
N SER A 227 1.60 -18.24 8.61
CA SER A 227 2.62 -19.18 8.16
C SER A 227 3.60 -18.52 7.18
N HIS A 228 4.75 -19.15 6.92
CA HIS A 228 5.61 -18.77 5.79
C HIS A 228 4.84 -18.78 4.46
N THR A 229 5.21 -17.93 3.50
CA THR A 229 4.61 -17.88 2.15
C THR A 229 4.78 -19.16 1.31
N GLY A 230 5.56 -20.14 1.76
CA GLY A 230 5.60 -21.48 1.16
C GLY A 230 5.72 -22.58 2.21
N ASN A 231 5.63 -23.83 1.77
CA ASN A 231 5.84 -25.01 2.63
C ASN A 231 7.33 -25.31 2.80
N TYR A 232 8.01 -24.40 3.51
CA TYR A 232 9.41 -24.51 3.91
C TYR A 232 9.58 -24.06 5.36
N ASP A 233 10.67 -24.51 5.97
CA ASP A 233 11.11 -24.14 7.31
C ASP A 233 12.64 -24.30 7.40
N GLY A 234 13.28 -23.52 8.27
CA GLY A 234 14.72 -23.57 8.55
C GLY A 234 15.62 -22.97 7.46
N GLY A 235 16.32 -23.81 6.71
CA GLY A 235 17.38 -23.37 5.78
C GLY A 235 16.84 -22.80 4.45
N TYR A 236 17.48 -21.73 3.96
CA TYR A 236 17.17 -21.15 2.64
C TYR A 236 17.37 -22.16 1.50
N ASP A 237 16.33 -22.39 0.71
CA ASP A 237 16.34 -23.22 -0.49
C ASP A 237 15.33 -22.65 -1.51
N GLU A 238 15.85 -21.96 -2.51
CA GLU A 238 15.06 -21.27 -3.55
C GLU A 238 14.17 -22.22 -4.36
N ASN A 239 14.50 -23.50 -4.42
CA ASN A 239 13.67 -24.50 -5.11
C ASN A 239 12.32 -24.75 -4.40
N ARG A 240 12.15 -24.26 -3.17
CA ARG A 240 10.91 -24.36 -2.39
C ARG A 240 9.98 -23.16 -2.58
N ARG A 241 10.42 -22.14 -3.32
CA ARG A 241 9.63 -20.93 -3.59
C ARG A 241 8.41 -21.28 -4.44
N SER A 242 7.22 -21.03 -3.91
CA SER A 242 5.99 -21.63 -4.45
C SER A 242 5.29 -20.80 -5.52
N HIS A 243 5.48 -19.48 -5.48
CA HIS A 243 4.84 -18.51 -6.38
C HIS A 243 5.69 -17.22 -6.51
N VAL A 244 5.37 -16.34 -7.46
CA VAL A 244 6.18 -15.11 -7.71
C VAL A 244 6.17 -14.15 -6.52
N GLN A 245 5.04 -14.00 -5.84
CA GLN A 245 4.87 -13.11 -4.70
C GLN A 245 5.48 -13.66 -3.40
N ASP A 246 5.95 -14.92 -3.39
CA ASP A 246 6.75 -15.51 -2.31
C ASP A 246 8.10 -14.77 -2.21
N SER A 247 8.08 -13.63 -1.51
CA SER A 247 9.16 -12.66 -1.39
C SER A 247 8.85 -11.58 -0.34
N GLN A 248 9.91 -11.01 0.23
CA GLN A 248 9.89 -9.88 1.18
C GLN A 248 9.23 -8.59 0.66
N ALA A 249 8.99 -8.47 -0.65
CA ALA A 249 8.25 -7.35 -1.21
C ALA A 249 6.73 -7.45 -1.03
N HIS A 250 6.21 -8.65 -0.72
CA HIS A 250 4.78 -8.90 -0.54
C HIS A 250 4.45 -9.36 0.87
N SER A 251 5.37 -10.09 1.52
CA SER A 251 5.17 -10.63 2.87
C SER A 251 6.49 -10.72 3.64
N VAL A 252 6.51 -10.21 4.88
CA VAL A 252 7.61 -10.42 5.83
C VAL A 252 7.73 -11.88 6.26
N MET A 253 6.72 -12.71 6.01
CA MET A 253 6.74 -14.16 6.25
C MET A 253 7.54 -14.94 5.19
N SER A 254 8.07 -14.28 4.16
CA SER A 254 8.92 -14.93 3.16
C SER A 254 10.38 -15.07 3.60
N TYR A 255 11.05 -16.10 3.09
CA TYR A 255 12.52 -16.27 3.21
C TYR A 255 13.27 -15.67 2.01
N PHE A 256 12.55 -15.17 0.99
CA PHE A 256 13.14 -14.76 -0.27
C PHE A 256 13.19 -13.23 -0.40
N GLY A 257 14.33 -12.69 -0.79
CA GLY A 257 14.47 -11.24 -1.01
C GLY A 257 13.57 -10.73 -2.14
N ALA A 258 13.24 -9.42 -2.09
CA ALA A 258 12.39 -8.74 -3.06
C ALA A 258 12.74 -9.03 -4.54
N ALA A 259 14.04 -9.19 -4.84
CA ALA A 259 14.58 -9.47 -6.17
C ALA A 259 13.92 -10.64 -6.90
N LEU A 260 13.51 -11.71 -6.19
CA LEU A 260 12.87 -12.86 -6.83
C LEU A 260 11.44 -12.58 -7.33
N SER A 261 10.87 -11.43 -6.98
CA SER A 261 9.58 -10.94 -7.50
C SER A 261 9.72 -9.80 -8.53
N GLY A 262 10.95 -9.53 -9.01
CA GLY A 262 11.24 -8.46 -9.97
C GLY A 262 11.37 -7.06 -9.34
N LYS A 263 11.21 -6.97 -8.02
CA LYS A 263 11.27 -5.77 -7.18
C LYS A 263 12.66 -5.62 -6.55
N SER A 264 12.98 -4.47 -5.97
CA SER A 264 14.27 -4.21 -5.31
C SER A 264 14.07 -3.30 -4.10
N HIS A 265 14.56 -3.72 -2.94
CA HIS A 265 14.59 -2.94 -1.69
C HIS A 265 15.97 -2.35 -1.39
N GLY A 266 16.93 -2.39 -2.34
CA GLY A 266 18.29 -1.86 -2.12
C GLY A 266 19.11 -2.59 -1.05
N GLY A 267 18.65 -3.75 -0.58
CA GLY A 267 19.23 -4.49 0.55
C GLY A 267 18.59 -4.17 1.91
N ALA A 268 17.59 -3.28 1.98
CA ALA A 268 16.80 -3.05 3.18
C ALA A 268 15.75 -4.16 3.40
N GLU A 269 15.51 -4.51 4.67
CA GLU A 269 14.45 -5.40 5.10
C GLU A 269 13.21 -4.57 5.54
N PRO A 270 11.97 -5.01 5.27
CA PRO A 270 10.78 -4.32 5.77
C PRO A 270 10.73 -4.23 7.31
N ALA A 271 10.25 -3.09 7.82
CA ALA A 271 10.09 -2.83 9.27
C ALA A 271 8.62 -2.89 9.76
N SER A 272 7.68 -3.11 8.84
CA SER A 272 6.24 -3.25 9.03
C SER A 272 5.66 -4.34 8.11
N ALA A 273 4.39 -4.69 8.32
CA ALA A 273 3.69 -5.69 7.51
C ALA A 273 3.57 -5.23 6.04
N MET A 274 3.79 -6.16 5.10
CA MET A 274 3.70 -5.90 3.66
C MET A 274 2.31 -6.30 3.12
N MET A 275 2.03 -6.02 1.84
CA MET A 275 0.66 -6.05 1.29
C MET A 275 -0.11 -7.37 1.53
N ASP A 276 0.53 -8.53 1.39
CA ASP A 276 -0.13 -9.82 1.58
C ASP A 276 -0.19 -10.22 3.06
N ASP A 277 0.74 -9.73 3.90
CA ASP A 277 0.62 -9.83 5.36
C ASP A 277 -0.60 -9.07 5.87
N ILE A 278 -0.85 -7.87 5.33
CA ILE A 278 -1.97 -7.00 5.71
C ILE A 278 -3.30 -7.69 5.37
N SER A 279 -3.49 -8.16 4.13
CA SER A 279 -4.70 -8.93 3.76
C SER A 279 -4.88 -10.18 4.65
N ALA A 280 -3.79 -10.91 4.95
CA ALA A 280 -3.86 -12.13 5.76
C ALA A 280 -4.20 -11.87 7.24
N ILE A 281 -3.57 -10.87 7.88
CA ILE A 281 -3.83 -10.55 9.29
C ILE A 281 -5.21 -9.91 9.48
N GLN A 282 -5.69 -9.13 8.50
CA GLN A 282 -7.05 -8.61 8.47
C GLN A 282 -8.10 -9.71 8.30
N ALA A 283 -7.81 -10.76 7.50
CA ALA A 283 -8.68 -11.93 7.42
C ALA A 283 -8.78 -12.71 8.74
N LEU A 284 -7.71 -12.73 9.55
CA LEU A 284 -7.72 -13.36 10.88
C LEU A 284 -8.39 -12.51 11.95
N TYR A 285 -8.14 -11.20 12.00
CA TYR A 285 -8.46 -10.35 13.15
C TYR A 285 -9.37 -9.16 12.86
N GLY A 286 -9.82 -8.98 11.61
CA GLY A 286 -10.60 -7.81 11.21
C GLY A 286 -9.73 -6.58 10.94
N VAL A 287 -10.36 -5.56 10.35
CA VAL A 287 -9.70 -4.40 9.75
C VAL A 287 -9.75 -3.20 10.68
N ASN A 288 -8.58 -2.66 11.05
CA ASN A 288 -8.51 -1.45 11.88
C ASN A 288 -8.67 -0.18 11.02
N ARG A 289 -9.91 0.28 10.86
CA ARG A 289 -10.26 1.55 10.22
C ARG A 289 -10.18 2.77 11.16
N GLN A 290 -9.73 2.61 12.40
CA GLN A 290 -9.66 3.69 13.40
C GLN A 290 -8.25 4.26 13.57
N ILE A 291 -7.23 3.59 13.02
CA ILE A 291 -5.92 4.20 12.84
C ILE A 291 -6.02 5.24 11.73
N ARG A 292 -5.33 6.39 11.86
CA ARG A 292 -5.19 7.42 10.81
C ARG A 292 -6.53 7.68 10.09
N GLN A 293 -7.39 8.48 10.74
CA GLN A 293 -8.67 8.92 10.18
C GLN A 293 -8.64 10.39 9.75
N ASP A 294 -7.50 11.05 9.99
CA ASP A 294 -7.20 12.43 9.65
C ASP A 294 -6.08 12.41 8.60
N ASN A 295 -5.99 13.48 7.79
CA ASN A 295 -5.02 13.64 6.71
C ASN A 295 -3.58 13.24 7.12
N THR A 296 -3.08 12.16 6.53
CA THR A 296 -1.76 11.61 6.82
C THR A 296 -0.79 11.80 5.64
N THR A 297 0.36 12.39 5.93
CA THR A 297 1.52 12.40 5.02
C THR A 297 2.42 11.20 5.32
N TYR A 298 2.80 10.48 4.27
CA TYR A 298 3.70 9.34 4.25
C TYR A 298 4.98 9.69 3.48
N GLY A 299 6.13 9.20 3.91
CA GLY A 299 7.43 9.52 3.31
C GLY A 299 8.10 10.72 3.98
N PHE A 300 8.54 11.71 3.19
CA PHE A 300 9.04 12.97 3.73
C PHE A 300 7.92 13.74 4.44
N ASN A 301 8.27 14.64 5.35
CA ASN A 301 7.31 15.46 6.11
C ASN A 301 6.22 14.65 6.85
N SER A 302 6.46 13.36 7.11
CA SER A 302 5.41 12.45 7.58
C SER A 302 4.91 12.77 8.98
N ASN A 303 3.58 12.92 9.12
CA ASN A 303 2.87 13.06 10.38
C ASN A 303 2.31 11.72 10.90
N SER A 304 2.58 10.60 10.22
CA SER A 304 2.04 9.25 10.52
C SER A 304 2.42 8.69 11.91
N GLN A 305 3.42 9.30 12.57
CA GLN A 305 4.00 8.86 13.84
C GLN A 305 4.53 7.41 13.79
N ARG A 306 5.07 6.95 12.64
CA ARG A 306 5.63 5.60 12.48
C ARG A 306 7.02 5.64 11.84
N ASP A 307 7.97 4.99 12.49
CA ASP A 307 9.38 4.93 12.05
C ASP A 307 9.54 4.31 10.66
N TYR A 308 8.67 3.38 10.28
CA TYR A 308 8.66 2.72 8.98
C TYR A 308 7.94 3.49 7.86
N TYR A 309 7.34 4.66 8.15
CA TYR A 309 6.73 5.54 7.14
C TYR A 309 7.43 6.89 7.00
N THR A 310 8.35 7.26 7.91
CA THR A 310 9.04 8.55 7.90
C THR A 310 10.37 8.49 7.16
N LEU A 311 10.56 9.37 6.17
CA LEU A 311 11.83 9.64 5.50
C LEU A 311 12.36 10.99 5.98
N ASN A 312 13.61 11.01 6.44
CA ASN A 312 14.30 12.19 6.98
C ASN A 312 15.40 12.69 6.04
N SER A 313 15.89 11.83 5.14
CA SER A 313 16.91 12.18 4.16
C SER A 313 16.73 11.44 2.84
N ASN A 314 17.31 11.97 1.77
CA ASN A 314 17.33 11.33 0.46
C ASN A 314 18.24 10.08 0.36
N ARG A 315 18.85 9.67 1.48
CA ARG A 315 19.56 8.40 1.65
C ARG A 315 18.72 7.34 2.35
N ASP A 316 17.60 7.73 2.95
CA ASP A 316 16.69 6.83 3.63
C ASP A 316 16.03 5.94 2.59
N THR A 317 15.84 4.66 2.92
CA THR A 317 15.33 3.66 1.98
C THR A 317 13.85 3.40 2.27
N ALA A 318 12.96 3.89 1.40
CA ALA A 318 11.52 3.66 1.51
C ALA A 318 11.17 2.19 1.23
N VAL A 319 10.82 1.42 2.26
CA VAL A 319 10.30 0.04 2.14
C VAL A 319 9.12 -0.13 3.08
N PHE A 320 7.90 0.01 2.53
CA PHE A 320 6.67 -0.06 3.31
C PHE A 320 5.43 -0.32 2.46
N CYS A 321 4.39 -0.85 3.09
CA CYS A 321 3.02 -0.88 2.58
C CYS A 321 2.15 0.09 3.40
N ILE A 322 1.52 1.07 2.74
CA ILE A 322 0.64 2.05 3.38
C ILE A 322 -0.68 1.38 3.76
N TRP A 323 -1.04 1.43 5.04
CA TRP A 323 -2.38 1.15 5.54
C TRP A 323 -2.96 2.43 6.12
N ASP A 324 -4.13 2.85 5.65
CA ASP A 324 -4.84 4.01 6.15
C ASP A 324 -6.32 3.72 6.49
N GLY A 325 -6.86 4.40 7.50
CA GLY A 325 -8.25 4.30 7.92
C GLY A 325 -9.17 5.26 7.17
N GLY A 326 -8.63 6.37 6.66
CA GLY A 326 -9.29 7.41 5.86
C GLY A 326 -8.74 8.80 6.16
N GLY A 327 -9.04 9.76 5.29
CA GLY A 327 -8.54 11.13 5.38
C GLY A 327 -8.43 11.71 3.98
N ASN A 328 -7.58 12.73 3.84
CA ASN A 328 -7.06 13.18 2.56
C ASN A 328 -5.53 13.05 2.61
N ASP A 329 -5.00 11.94 2.10
CA ASP A 329 -3.68 11.43 2.43
C ASP A 329 -2.64 11.69 1.34
N THR A 330 -1.38 11.90 1.71
CA THR A 330 -0.30 12.28 0.80
C THR A 330 0.85 11.30 0.85
N LEU A 331 1.27 10.78 -0.30
CA LEU A 331 2.59 10.17 -0.46
C LEU A 331 3.59 11.25 -0.92
N ASP A 332 4.42 11.72 0.02
CA ASP A 332 5.47 12.71 -0.21
C ASP A 332 6.82 12.00 -0.36
N VAL A 333 7.34 11.98 -1.58
CA VAL A 333 8.66 11.42 -1.93
C VAL A 333 9.60 12.50 -2.48
N SER A 334 9.33 13.77 -2.14
CA SER A 334 9.97 14.97 -2.71
C SER A 334 11.46 15.13 -2.47
N GLY A 335 12.01 14.50 -1.43
CA GLY A 335 13.45 14.55 -1.15
C GLY A 335 14.31 13.77 -2.14
N TYR A 336 13.74 12.88 -2.97
CA TYR A 336 14.50 12.07 -3.93
C TYR A 336 14.82 12.82 -5.24
N ARG A 337 15.90 12.38 -5.90
CA ARG A 337 16.42 12.96 -7.16
C ARG A 337 16.45 11.97 -8.33
N SER A 338 16.14 10.71 -8.05
CA SER A 338 15.97 9.66 -9.04
C SER A 338 14.58 9.78 -9.64
N ASN A 339 14.43 9.54 -10.94
CA ASN A 339 13.14 9.32 -11.58
C ASN A 339 12.34 8.23 -10.82
N GLN A 340 11.05 8.50 -10.57
CA GLN A 340 10.15 7.68 -9.78
C GLN A 340 8.95 7.22 -10.62
N THR A 341 8.26 6.18 -10.17
CA THR A 341 6.94 5.82 -10.69
C THR A 341 6.02 5.59 -9.51
N ILE A 342 5.11 6.53 -9.30
CA ILE A 342 4.20 6.62 -8.16
C ILE A 342 2.81 6.23 -8.65
N ASN A 343 2.16 5.30 -7.95
CA ASN A 343 0.83 4.81 -8.27
C ASN A 343 -0.05 4.87 -7.01
N LEU A 344 -1.12 5.67 -7.07
CA LEU A 344 -2.05 5.88 -5.95
C LEU A 344 -3.20 4.84 -5.90
N LYS A 345 -3.22 3.85 -6.79
CA LYS A 345 -4.27 2.82 -6.80
C LYS A 345 -4.06 1.82 -5.66
N ALA A 346 -5.17 1.46 -4.99
CA ALA A 346 -5.18 0.45 -3.93
C ALA A 346 -4.57 -0.88 -4.40
N GLY A 347 -3.71 -1.49 -3.58
CA GLY A 347 -3.02 -2.73 -3.92
C GLY A 347 -1.95 -2.58 -5.02
N SER A 348 -1.52 -1.37 -5.37
CA SER A 348 -0.43 -1.16 -6.35
C SER A 348 0.94 -1.00 -5.68
N TYR A 349 1.98 -0.95 -6.53
CA TYR A 349 3.39 -0.79 -6.15
C TYR A 349 4.00 0.39 -6.91
N SER A 350 4.95 1.07 -6.26
CA SER A 350 5.66 2.24 -6.77
C SER A 350 7.19 2.03 -6.74
N ASP A 351 7.88 2.58 -7.75
CA ASP A 351 9.34 2.65 -7.85
C ASP A 351 9.76 4.01 -7.25
N VAL A 352 10.33 4.01 -6.04
CA VAL A 352 10.60 5.23 -5.23
C VAL A 352 12.06 5.26 -4.80
N GLY A 353 12.72 6.42 -4.90
CA GLY A 353 14.11 6.60 -4.44
C GLY A 353 15.15 5.74 -5.17
N GLY A 354 14.94 5.46 -6.47
CA GLY A 354 15.85 4.65 -7.30
C GLY A 354 15.72 3.14 -7.08
N LEU A 355 14.70 2.72 -6.34
CA LEU A 355 14.34 1.32 -6.09
C LEU A 355 13.13 0.89 -6.91
N ARG A 356 12.69 -0.37 -6.76
CA ARG A 356 11.62 -0.94 -7.60
C ARG A 356 10.57 -1.68 -6.80
N GLY A 357 9.30 -1.29 -6.92
CA GLY A 357 8.17 -1.87 -6.19
C GLY A 357 8.38 -1.91 -4.67
N ASN A 358 9.07 -0.91 -4.13
CA ASN A 358 9.50 -0.86 -2.73
C ASN A 358 8.49 -0.12 -1.82
N VAL A 359 7.72 0.79 -2.40
CA VAL A 359 6.54 1.39 -1.75
C VAL A 359 5.29 0.76 -2.34
N SER A 360 4.28 0.53 -1.51
CA SER A 360 3.00 -0.02 -1.93
C SER A 360 1.84 0.55 -1.11
N ILE A 361 0.62 0.47 -1.65
CA ILE A 361 -0.61 0.86 -0.96
C ILE A 361 -1.42 -0.40 -0.70
N ALA A 362 -1.87 -0.61 0.54
CA ALA A 362 -2.64 -1.79 0.90
C ALA A 362 -4.00 -1.80 0.18
N ARG A 363 -4.64 -2.97 0.17
CA ARG A 363 -5.91 -3.16 -0.54
C ARG A 363 -7.05 -2.51 0.25
N GLY A 364 -7.94 -1.82 -0.46
CA GLY A 364 -9.04 -1.08 0.17
C GLY A 364 -8.59 0.16 0.96
N VAL A 365 -7.38 0.68 0.70
CA VAL A 365 -6.93 2.02 1.09
C VAL A 365 -7.12 2.95 -0.11
N VAL A 366 -7.54 4.19 0.13
CA VAL A 366 -7.53 5.28 -0.86
C VAL A 366 -6.36 6.19 -0.51
N MET A 367 -5.73 6.79 -1.51
CA MET A 367 -4.68 7.79 -1.36
C MET A 367 -4.97 8.89 -2.37
N GLU A 368 -5.13 10.12 -1.90
CA GLU A 368 -5.62 11.22 -2.73
C GLU A 368 -4.48 12.03 -3.35
N ASN A 369 -3.31 12.12 -2.70
CA ASN A 369 -2.28 13.08 -3.08
C ASN A 369 -0.90 12.42 -3.27
N ALA A 370 -0.12 12.94 -4.22
CA ALA A 370 1.28 12.56 -4.44
C ALA A 370 2.15 13.79 -4.68
N ILE A 371 3.36 13.76 -4.12
CA ILE A 371 4.43 14.74 -4.38
C ILE A 371 5.68 13.97 -4.83
N GLY A 372 6.02 14.12 -6.12
CA GLY A 372 7.25 13.59 -6.70
C GLY A 372 8.48 14.43 -6.37
N GLY A 373 9.62 14.06 -6.95
CA GLY A 373 10.97 14.50 -6.57
C GLY A 373 11.59 15.56 -7.47
N SER A 374 12.90 15.44 -7.71
CA SER A 374 13.65 16.30 -8.63
C SER A 374 14.19 15.55 -9.86
N GLY A 375 13.51 14.48 -10.30
CA GLY A 375 13.82 13.72 -11.52
C GLY A 375 12.58 13.63 -12.39
N ASP A 376 12.70 13.11 -13.63
CA ASP A 376 11.52 12.98 -14.51
C ASP A 376 10.63 11.82 -14.03
N ASP A 377 9.63 12.16 -13.22
CA ASP A 377 8.77 11.24 -12.49
C ASP A 377 7.52 10.86 -13.31
N ALA A 378 6.89 9.74 -12.94
CA ALA A 378 5.60 9.33 -13.46
C ALA A 378 4.61 9.16 -12.30
N LEU A 379 3.59 10.03 -12.23
CA LEU A 379 2.55 9.99 -11.20
C LEU A 379 1.25 9.48 -11.82
N ILE A 380 0.66 8.47 -11.18
CA ILE A 380 -0.60 7.85 -11.59
C ILE A 380 -1.56 7.93 -10.41
N GLY A 381 -2.60 8.74 -10.56
CA GLY A 381 -3.74 8.80 -9.65
C GLY A 381 -4.63 7.56 -9.71
N ASN A 382 -5.86 7.67 -9.21
CA ASN A 382 -6.80 6.58 -9.07
C ASN A 382 -8.18 6.93 -9.64
N ASP A 383 -9.25 6.73 -8.88
CA ASP A 383 -10.64 6.92 -9.32
C ASP A 383 -11.39 7.94 -8.40
N VAL A 384 -10.66 8.62 -7.50
CA VAL A 384 -11.13 9.77 -6.70
C VAL A 384 -10.29 11.00 -7.04
N ASP A 385 -10.83 12.19 -6.76
CA ASP A 385 -10.14 13.48 -6.94
C ASP A 385 -8.72 13.44 -6.38
N ASN A 386 -7.71 13.62 -7.22
CA ASN A 386 -6.32 13.58 -6.81
C ASN A 386 -5.61 14.93 -6.91
N ARG A 387 -4.66 15.17 -5.99
CA ARG A 387 -3.76 16.32 -6.05
C ARG A 387 -2.34 15.85 -6.33
N LEU A 388 -1.85 16.13 -7.54
CA LEU A 388 -0.58 15.63 -8.05
C LEU A 388 0.40 16.79 -8.24
N THR A 389 1.50 16.77 -7.48
CA THR A 389 2.66 17.65 -7.69
C THR A 389 3.77 16.78 -8.27
N GLY A 390 4.17 17.03 -9.53
CA GLY A 390 5.29 16.32 -10.17
C GLY A 390 6.60 16.55 -9.39
N GLY A 391 6.91 17.83 -9.16
CA GLY A 391 8.12 18.24 -8.48
C GLY A 391 8.94 19.10 -9.43
N ALA A 392 10.22 18.79 -9.64
CA ALA A 392 11.02 19.40 -10.68
C ALA A 392 11.55 18.32 -11.63
N GLY A 393 11.16 18.38 -12.90
CA GLY A 393 11.45 17.33 -13.86
C GLY A 393 10.78 17.62 -15.19
N GLY A 394 10.64 16.58 -16.01
CA GLY A 394 9.77 16.54 -17.19
C GLY A 394 8.74 15.44 -16.98
N ASP A 395 7.81 15.68 -16.07
CA ASP A 395 7.03 14.64 -15.41
C ASP A 395 5.86 14.17 -16.28
N ARG A 396 5.37 12.96 -15.99
CA ARG A 396 4.20 12.37 -16.65
C ARG A 396 3.12 12.18 -15.61
N LEU A 397 2.17 13.11 -15.60
CA LEU A 397 1.08 13.15 -14.64
C LEU A 397 -0.16 12.53 -15.28
N ARG A 398 -0.74 11.52 -14.64
CA ARG A 398 -2.01 10.92 -15.01
C ARG A 398 -2.96 11.06 -13.83
N GLY A 399 -4.06 11.79 -14.00
CA GLY A 399 -5.08 11.94 -12.97
C GLY A 399 -5.83 10.62 -12.80
N GLY A 400 -6.78 10.38 -13.70
CA GLY A 400 -7.44 9.09 -13.87
C GLY A 400 -8.94 9.27 -13.94
N GLY A 401 -9.61 9.09 -12.81
CA GLY A 401 -11.00 9.49 -12.63
C GLY A 401 -11.14 10.28 -11.33
N GLY A 402 -12.05 11.26 -11.32
CA GLY A 402 -12.15 12.27 -10.27
C GLY A 402 -12.16 13.66 -10.91
N ALA A 403 -12.04 14.69 -10.07
CA ALA A 403 -11.71 16.06 -10.46
C ALA A 403 -10.27 16.38 -10.03
N ASP A 404 -9.31 16.15 -10.94
CA ASP A 404 -7.90 16.14 -10.57
C ASP A 404 -7.26 17.53 -10.59
N THR A 405 -6.36 17.80 -9.65
CA THR A 405 -5.57 19.04 -9.57
C THR A 405 -4.09 18.74 -9.76
N PHE A 406 -3.50 19.37 -10.79
CA PHE A 406 -2.08 19.30 -11.10
C PHE A 406 -1.41 20.61 -10.64
N ASP A 407 -0.53 20.53 -9.64
CA ASP A 407 0.04 21.71 -8.98
C ASP A 407 1.47 22.04 -9.40
N TYR A 408 1.68 23.32 -9.68
CA TYR A 408 2.98 23.91 -9.99
C TYR A 408 3.28 25.01 -8.98
N ASN A 409 4.29 24.78 -8.15
CA ASN A 409 4.67 25.63 -7.03
C ASN A 409 5.82 26.60 -7.39
N SER A 410 6.54 26.31 -8.47
CA SER A 410 7.59 27.17 -9.05
C SER A 410 7.62 27.05 -10.57
N ALA A 411 8.21 28.04 -11.26
CA ALA A 411 8.51 27.94 -12.69
C ALA A 411 9.45 26.77 -13.02
N SER A 412 10.35 26.44 -12.08
CA SER A 412 11.28 25.30 -12.17
C SER A 412 10.61 23.94 -12.20
N ASP A 413 9.33 23.86 -11.84
CA ASP A 413 8.61 22.59 -11.72
C ASP A 413 8.30 22.03 -13.12
N SER A 414 8.09 22.89 -14.11
CA SER A 414 7.81 22.49 -15.50
C SER A 414 8.32 23.52 -16.50
N THR A 415 9.60 23.41 -16.85
CA THR A 415 10.33 24.38 -17.69
C THR A 415 10.03 24.19 -19.19
N PRO A 416 10.24 25.19 -20.06
CA PRO A 416 10.09 25.01 -21.51
C PRO A 416 11.00 23.94 -22.13
N ASP A 417 12.21 23.78 -21.59
CA ASP A 417 13.22 22.82 -22.08
C ASP A 417 12.92 21.39 -21.63
N ASN A 418 12.37 21.22 -20.42
CA ASN A 418 11.90 19.94 -19.87
C ASN A 418 10.51 20.16 -19.23
N PRO A 419 9.42 20.10 -20.02
CA PRO A 419 8.07 20.36 -19.54
C PRO A 419 7.33 19.08 -19.17
N ASP A 420 6.53 19.18 -18.12
CA ASP A 420 5.54 18.18 -17.73
C ASP A 420 4.54 17.90 -18.84
N THR A 421 4.01 16.67 -18.82
CA THR A 421 2.93 16.24 -19.68
C THR A 421 1.82 15.60 -18.84
N ILE A 422 0.66 16.27 -18.77
CA ILE A 422 -0.57 15.70 -18.25
C ILE A 422 -1.17 14.77 -19.32
N MET A 423 -1.46 13.53 -18.94
CA MET A 423 -1.66 12.41 -19.87
C MET A 423 -3.13 12.11 -20.22
N ASP A 424 -4.09 12.75 -19.55
CA ASP A 424 -5.54 12.52 -19.69
C ASP A 424 -6.42 13.70 -19.21
N PHE A 425 -5.99 14.94 -19.44
CA PHE A 425 -6.67 16.14 -18.94
C PHE A 425 -8.10 16.33 -19.46
N VAL A 426 -9.06 16.53 -18.56
CA VAL A 426 -10.49 16.74 -18.83
C VAL A 426 -10.93 18.16 -18.47
N SER A 427 -10.96 19.05 -19.48
CA SER A 427 -11.47 20.43 -19.34
C SER A 427 -12.87 20.49 -18.71
N GLY A 428 -13.05 21.41 -17.76
CA GLY A 428 -14.27 21.57 -16.96
C GLY A 428 -14.35 20.66 -15.75
N THR A 429 -13.48 19.66 -15.63
CA THR A 429 -13.37 18.75 -14.47
C THR A 429 -12.04 19.01 -13.77
N ASP A 430 -10.93 18.78 -14.48
CA ASP A 430 -9.58 18.91 -13.94
C ASP A 430 -9.11 20.36 -13.86
N LYS A 431 -8.08 20.60 -13.05
CA LYS A 431 -7.46 21.91 -12.83
C LYS A 431 -5.94 21.88 -12.90
N ILE A 432 -5.37 22.90 -13.52
CA ILE A 432 -3.93 23.21 -13.47
C ILE A 432 -3.76 24.37 -12.49
N ASN A 433 -3.14 24.12 -11.34
CA ASN A 433 -2.96 25.12 -10.30
C ASN A 433 -1.55 25.71 -10.37
N VAL A 434 -1.47 26.99 -10.73
CA VAL A 434 -0.23 27.77 -10.81
C VAL A 434 -0.18 28.90 -9.78
N SER A 435 -1.17 28.98 -8.88
CA SER A 435 -1.31 30.09 -7.92
C SER A 435 -0.09 30.27 -7.00
N VAL A 436 0.60 29.19 -6.67
CA VAL A 436 1.83 29.24 -5.86
C VAL A 436 3.03 29.70 -6.69
N ALA A 437 3.23 29.18 -7.91
CA ALA A 437 4.24 29.67 -8.84
C ALA A 437 4.08 31.17 -9.17
N MET A 438 2.84 31.61 -9.45
CA MET A 438 2.52 33.02 -9.69
C MET A 438 2.83 33.90 -8.47
N LYS A 439 2.50 33.44 -7.26
CA LYS A 439 2.83 34.15 -6.01
C LYS A 439 4.35 34.29 -5.83
N HIS A 440 5.13 33.24 -6.11
CA HIS A 440 6.59 33.30 -6.05
C HIS A 440 7.19 34.22 -7.12
N ALA A 441 6.60 34.28 -8.31
CA ALA A 441 6.98 35.20 -9.38
C ALA A 441 6.43 36.65 -9.22
N ASN A 442 5.66 36.93 -8.16
CA ASN A 442 4.99 38.22 -7.93
C ASN A 442 4.03 38.63 -9.08
N VAL A 443 3.36 37.65 -9.71
CA VAL A 443 2.37 37.85 -10.77
C VAL A 443 0.96 37.91 -10.20
N GLY A 444 0.27 39.04 -10.38
CA GLY A 444 -1.05 39.27 -9.77
C GLY A 444 -2.25 38.65 -10.49
N ALA A 445 -2.15 38.38 -11.79
CA ALA A 445 -3.21 37.78 -12.61
C ALA A 445 -2.62 37.20 -13.92
N LEU A 446 -3.33 36.25 -14.53
CA LEU A 446 -3.01 35.78 -15.90
C LEU A 446 -3.70 36.65 -16.95
N ALA A 447 -3.03 36.86 -18.07
CA ALA A 447 -3.54 37.56 -19.25
C ALA A 447 -3.47 36.62 -20.46
N PHE A 448 -4.61 36.07 -20.87
CA PHE A 448 -4.68 35.15 -22.01
C PHE A 448 -4.48 35.89 -23.33
N VAL A 449 -3.46 35.46 -24.10
CA VAL A 449 -3.00 36.11 -25.33
C VAL A 449 -2.68 35.08 -26.42
N SER A 450 -2.67 35.52 -27.69
CA SER A 450 -2.22 34.69 -28.82
C SER A 450 -0.70 34.57 -28.93
N GLU A 451 0.03 35.56 -28.43
CA GLU A 451 1.49 35.63 -28.42
C GLU A 451 1.98 36.43 -27.20
N MET A 452 3.18 36.10 -26.70
CA MET A 452 3.82 36.79 -25.58
C MET A 452 4.54 38.05 -26.08
N THR A 453 4.47 39.12 -25.30
CA THR A 453 4.97 40.46 -25.70
C THR A 453 5.80 41.15 -24.61
N GLY A 454 6.29 40.40 -23.61
CA GLY A 454 7.06 40.96 -22.49
C GLY A 454 6.19 41.57 -21.39
N LYS A 455 5.20 40.81 -20.90
CA LYS A 455 4.39 41.19 -19.73
C LYS A 455 4.13 39.97 -18.86
N ALA A 456 4.62 40.01 -17.62
CA ALA A 456 4.41 38.95 -16.64
C ALA A 456 2.91 38.64 -16.46
N GLY A 457 2.59 37.35 -16.40
CA GLY A 457 1.24 36.80 -16.45
C GLY A 457 0.70 36.50 -17.84
N GLN A 458 1.38 36.88 -18.93
CA GLN A 458 0.92 36.52 -20.28
C GLN A 458 0.89 35.00 -20.46
N THR A 459 -0.27 34.49 -20.84
CA THR A 459 -0.54 33.05 -20.96
C THR A 459 -1.01 32.72 -22.37
N VAL A 460 -0.33 31.77 -23.01
CA VAL A 460 -0.71 31.24 -24.32
C VAL A 460 -1.25 29.82 -24.12
N LEU A 461 -2.46 29.59 -24.62
CA LEU A 461 -3.07 28.26 -24.68
C LEU A 461 -3.05 27.76 -26.12
N THR A 462 -2.56 26.54 -26.34
CA THR A 462 -2.63 25.88 -27.64
C THR A 462 -3.43 24.57 -27.56
N TYR A 463 -4.07 24.19 -28.66
CA TYR A 463 -4.73 22.89 -28.80
C TYR A 463 -4.83 22.48 -30.26
N ASP A 464 -4.32 21.29 -30.59
CA ASP A 464 -4.49 20.64 -31.88
C ASP A 464 -5.56 19.54 -31.77
N GLN A 465 -6.67 19.72 -32.50
CA GLN A 465 -7.78 18.78 -32.57
C GLN A 465 -7.40 17.44 -33.23
N GLN A 466 -6.36 17.39 -34.07
CA GLN A 466 -5.98 16.16 -34.78
C GLN A 466 -5.18 15.21 -33.90
N SER A 467 -4.19 15.72 -33.17
CA SER A 467 -3.40 14.92 -32.21
C SER A 467 -4.01 14.87 -30.81
N GLY A 468 -5.00 15.71 -30.51
CA GLY A 468 -5.62 15.84 -29.18
C GLY A 468 -4.72 16.48 -28.14
N LYS A 469 -3.62 17.15 -28.55
CA LYS A 469 -2.60 17.72 -27.66
C LYS A 469 -2.81 19.21 -27.44
N GLY A 470 -2.56 19.67 -26.22
CA GLY A 470 -2.57 21.09 -25.87
C GLY A 470 -1.35 21.52 -25.07
N SER A 471 -1.29 22.80 -24.75
CA SER A 471 -0.29 23.36 -23.86
C SER A 471 -0.79 24.59 -23.09
N VAL A 472 -0.26 24.78 -21.89
CA VAL A 472 -0.32 26.04 -21.13
C VAL A 472 1.09 26.59 -21.04
N ALA A 473 1.33 27.78 -21.59
CA ALA A 473 2.62 28.46 -21.53
C ALA A 473 2.45 29.82 -20.82
N ILE A 474 3.22 30.10 -19.78
CA ILE A 474 3.11 31.32 -18.96
C ILE A 474 4.45 32.05 -18.91
N ASP A 475 4.44 33.32 -19.33
CA ASP A 475 5.50 34.31 -19.09
C ASP A 475 5.35 34.82 -17.65
N LEU A 476 6.25 34.43 -16.74
CA LEU A 476 6.19 34.79 -15.31
C LEU A 476 7.12 35.96 -14.99
N THR A 477 8.18 36.16 -15.77
CA THR A 477 9.22 37.18 -15.58
C THR A 477 8.93 38.49 -16.33
N GLY A 478 8.11 38.43 -17.38
CA GLY A 478 7.82 39.53 -18.29
C GLY A 478 8.85 39.74 -19.39
N ASP A 479 9.63 38.72 -19.75
CA ASP A 479 10.67 38.81 -20.79
C ASP A 479 10.15 38.50 -22.21
N GLY A 480 8.90 38.03 -22.34
CA GLY A 480 8.25 37.67 -23.59
C GLY A 480 8.43 36.20 -23.99
N LYS A 481 8.95 35.36 -23.10
CA LYS A 481 9.03 33.90 -23.25
C LYS A 481 8.24 33.21 -22.15
N ALA A 482 7.96 31.93 -22.35
CA ALA A 482 7.41 31.11 -21.28
C ALA A 482 8.50 30.79 -20.24
N ASP A 483 8.19 30.98 -18.97
CA ASP A 483 9.00 30.47 -17.85
C ASP A 483 8.46 29.12 -17.35
N LEU A 484 7.15 28.92 -17.47
CA LEU A 484 6.44 27.68 -17.13
C LEU A 484 5.69 27.18 -18.37
N LEU A 485 5.89 25.91 -18.73
CA LEU A 485 5.24 25.25 -19.86
C LEU A 485 4.71 23.89 -19.42
N VAL A 486 3.39 23.67 -19.49
CA VAL A 486 2.75 22.38 -19.28
C VAL A 486 2.20 21.87 -20.60
N ARG A 487 2.43 20.61 -20.93
CA ARG A 487 1.81 19.92 -22.09
C ARG A 487 0.64 19.08 -21.61
N THR A 488 -0.38 18.93 -22.45
CA THR A 488 -1.57 18.11 -22.14
C THR A 488 -1.94 17.19 -23.29
N TYR A 489 -2.44 16.00 -22.97
CA TYR A 489 -3.42 15.30 -23.78
C TYR A 489 -4.80 15.70 -23.27
N GLY A 490 -5.62 16.27 -24.15
CA GLY A 490 -6.83 17.01 -23.76
C GLY A 490 -6.66 18.53 -23.91
N GLN A 491 -7.75 19.23 -24.22
CA GLN A 491 -7.78 20.68 -24.31
C GLN A 491 -7.77 21.30 -22.91
N VAL A 492 -7.04 22.41 -22.72
CA VAL A 492 -7.15 23.26 -21.53
C VAL A 492 -7.87 24.56 -21.90
N LYS A 493 -8.76 25.06 -21.04
CA LYS A 493 -9.39 26.38 -21.16
C LYS A 493 -8.94 27.30 -20.03
N ALA A 494 -9.22 28.60 -20.15
CA ALA A 494 -8.90 29.59 -19.11
C ALA A 494 -9.49 29.23 -17.74
N ASP A 495 -10.75 28.77 -17.70
CA ASP A 495 -11.47 28.37 -16.48
C ASP A 495 -10.94 27.06 -15.84
N ASP A 496 -9.97 26.41 -16.49
CA ASP A 496 -9.28 25.23 -15.97
C ASP A 496 -7.98 25.58 -15.22
N ILE A 497 -7.58 26.86 -15.20
CA ILE A 497 -6.33 27.30 -14.60
C ILE A 497 -6.59 28.08 -13.31
N VAL A 498 -6.10 27.56 -12.18
CA VAL A 498 -6.21 28.20 -10.87
C VAL A 498 -5.02 29.14 -10.67
N ALA A 499 -5.29 30.43 -10.87
CA ALA A 499 -4.28 31.50 -10.91
C ALA A 499 -4.18 32.35 -9.62
N SER A 500 -5.16 32.28 -8.72
CA SER A 500 -5.14 33.00 -7.45
C SER A 500 -5.91 32.25 -6.37
N ALA A 501 -5.44 32.33 -5.13
CA ALA A 501 -6.09 31.69 -3.99
C ALA A 501 -7.25 32.54 -3.46
N ASN A 502 -8.37 32.58 -4.17
CA ASN A 502 -9.61 33.23 -3.70
C ASN A 502 -10.73 32.22 -3.38
N THR A 503 -10.81 31.90 -2.09
CA THR A 503 -12.04 31.63 -1.32
C THR A 503 -12.94 30.45 -1.75
N THR A 504 -12.56 29.22 -1.40
CA THR A 504 -13.05 28.60 -0.14
C THR A 504 -12.19 27.39 0.24
N ALA A 505 -11.19 27.62 1.09
CA ALA A 505 -10.53 26.58 1.88
C ALA A 505 -10.34 27.13 3.29
N HIS A 506 -10.69 26.35 4.32
CA HIS A 506 -10.39 26.71 5.69
C HIS A 506 -8.88 26.69 5.90
N HIS A 507 -8.28 27.86 6.09
CA HIS A 507 -6.88 27.97 6.52
C HIS A 507 -6.71 27.29 7.88
N GLN A 508 -5.99 26.16 7.88
CA GLN A 508 -5.14 25.78 9.01
C GLN A 508 -3.74 25.44 8.48
N GLN A 509 -2.87 26.44 8.57
CA GLN A 509 -1.43 26.27 8.43
C GLN A 509 -0.90 25.52 9.68
N PRO A 510 0.16 24.70 9.58
CA PRO A 510 0.65 23.95 10.74
C PRO A 510 1.38 24.88 11.71
N ASP A 511 0.91 24.95 12.95
CA ASP A 511 1.62 25.65 14.03
C ASP A 511 2.73 24.78 14.64
N THR A 512 3.87 25.42 14.89
CA THR A 512 5.09 24.84 15.49
C THR A 512 4.83 24.45 16.97
N PRO A 513 5.36 23.34 17.50
CA PRO A 513 4.85 22.77 18.75
C PRO A 513 5.27 23.51 20.03
N THR A 514 4.30 23.94 20.83
CA THR A 514 4.51 24.49 22.18
C THR A 514 4.08 23.51 23.28
N THR A 515 5.06 23.09 24.08
CA THR A 515 4.96 22.59 25.48
C THR A 515 3.64 22.00 25.99
N ARG A 516 3.62 20.67 26.06
CA ARG A 516 2.86 19.76 26.95
C ARG A 516 2.21 20.41 28.20
N SER A 517 0.88 20.36 28.26
CA SER A 517 0.13 20.26 29.52
C SER A 517 -1.10 19.36 29.35
N THR A 518 -1.48 18.64 30.40
CA THR A 518 -2.49 17.56 30.35
C THR A 518 -3.92 18.09 30.37
N LEU A 519 -4.72 17.77 29.35
CA LEU A 519 -6.17 17.95 29.36
C LEU A 519 -6.89 16.70 28.83
N THR A 520 -7.87 16.24 29.61
CA THR A 520 -8.79 15.15 29.27
C THR A 520 -9.72 15.58 28.12
N PRO A 521 -9.95 14.77 27.07
CA PRO A 521 -10.69 15.21 25.90
C PRO A 521 -12.21 15.25 26.16
N THR A 522 -12.75 16.46 26.34
CA THR A 522 -14.18 16.72 26.16
C THR A 522 -14.50 16.89 24.68
N ARG A 523 -15.18 15.90 24.10
CA ARG A 523 -15.68 15.92 22.71
C ARG A 523 -16.52 17.19 22.42
N PRO A 524 -16.27 17.92 21.32
CA PRO A 524 -17.05 19.10 20.96
C PRO A 524 -18.52 18.74 20.64
N SER A 525 -19.42 19.70 20.84
CA SER A 525 -20.86 19.47 20.67
C SER A 525 -21.27 19.50 19.20
N HIS A 526 -21.64 18.34 18.64
CA HIS A 526 -22.21 18.25 17.29
C HIS A 526 -23.49 19.09 17.17
N ARG A 527 -23.49 20.04 16.23
CA ARG A 527 -24.65 20.90 15.92
C ARG A 527 -25.53 20.17 14.91
N SER A 528 -26.83 20.05 15.21
CA SER A 528 -27.80 19.39 14.32
C SER A 528 -27.82 20.05 12.94
N MET A 529 -27.65 19.24 11.90
CA MET A 529 -27.57 19.64 10.48
C MET A 529 -28.73 19.02 9.68
N THR A 530 -29.13 19.68 8.59
CA THR A 530 -30.18 19.15 7.69
C THR A 530 -29.77 19.31 6.23
N HIS A 531 -29.42 18.20 5.60
CA HIS A 531 -29.00 18.12 4.21
C HIS A 531 -30.26 18.08 3.34
N THR A 532 -30.48 19.12 2.52
CA THR A 532 -31.73 19.31 1.78
C THR A 532 -31.49 19.18 0.29
N TYR A 533 -32.35 18.42 -0.39
CA TYR A 533 -32.27 18.17 -1.83
C TYR A 533 -33.62 18.49 -2.48
N GLU A 534 -33.58 19.16 -3.64
CA GLU A 534 -34.77 19.68 -4.32
C GLU A 534 -35.01 19.04 -5.69
N LYS A 535 -33.98 18.45 -6.31
CA LYS A 535 -33.98 17.86 -7.65
C LYS A 535 -33.11 16.61 -7.69
N VAL A 536 -33.41 15.70 -8.63
CA VAL A 536 -32.66 14.43 -8.82
C VAL A 536 -31.18 14.70 -9.14
N SER A 537 -30.89 15.80 -9.84
CA SER A 537 -29.54 16.26 -10.19
C SER A 537 -28.68 16.66 -9.00
N ASP A 538 -29.28 17.02 -7.86
CA ASP A 538 -28.57 17.53 -6.69
C ASP A 538 -27.74 16.42 -6.00
N SER A 539 -28.10 15.15 -6.26
CA SER A 539 -27.38 13.97 -5.76
C SER A 539 -27.74 12.76 -6.62
N SER A 540 -27.26 12.76 -7.87
CA SER A 540 -27.53 11.69 -8.84
C SER A 540 -26.73 10.42 -8.54
N TYR A 541 -27.08 9.27 -9.11
CA TYR A 541 -26.28 8.05 -8.92
C TYR A 541 -24.79 8.19 -9.31
N GLN A 542 -24.50 8.97 -10.35
CA GLN A 542 -23.13 9.19 -10.85
C GLN A 542 -22.38 10.26 -10.05
N ASN A 543 -23.08 11.34 -9.68
CA ASN A 543 -22.56 12.39 -8.81
C ASN A 543 -23.37 12.42 -7.51
N ALA A 544 -23.10 11.44 -6.66
CA ALA A 544 -23.80 11.17 -5.42
C ALA A 544 -23.10 11.88 -4.26
N ASP A 545 -23.84 12.71 -3.52
CA ASP A 545 -23.36 13.42 -2.34
C ASP A 545 -22.93 12.45 -1.22
N LEU A 546 -22.01 12.90 -0.36
CA LEU A 546 -21.40 12.12 0.72
C LEU A 546 -21.38 12.94 2.01
N ILE A 547 -22.17 12.49 3.00
CA ILE A 547 -22.21 13.11 4.32
C ILE A 547 -21.29 12.34 5.28
N GLU A 548 -20.18 12.94 5.67
CA GLU A 548 -19.11 12.24 6.41
C GLU A 548 -19.26 12.28 7.95
N ASP A 549 -20.02 13.25 8.47
CA ASP A 549 -20.19 13.54 9.89
C ASP A 549 -21.61 13.25 10.44
N PHE A 550 -22.46 12.60 9.64
CA PHE A 550 -23.89 12.43 9.92
C PHE A 550 -24.20 11.74 11.27
N VAL A 551 -24.91 12.43 12.16
CA VAL A 551 -25.32 11.87 13.47
C VAL A 551 -26.80 11.49 13.45
N SER A 552 -27.08 10.20 13.24
CA SER A 552 -28.43 9.62 13.33
C SER A 552 -29.18 10.03 14.60
N GLY A 553 -30.45 10.40 14.43
CA GLY A 553 -31.31 10.93 15.49
C GLY A 553 -31.11 12.42 15.78
N LYS A 554 -30.05 13.07 15.27
CA LYS A 554 -29.83 14.52 15.36
C LYS A 554 -29.91 15.22 14.02
N ASP A 555 -29.29 14.63 13.01
CA ASP A 555 -29.23 15.20 11.66
C ASP A 555 -30.34 14.62 10.78
N LYS A 556 -30.67 15.33 9.69
CA LYS A 556 -31.76 14.95 8.78
C LYS A 556 -31.35 15.04 7.31
N ILE A 557 -31.85 14.10 6.52
CA ILE A 557 -31.82 14.13 5.06
C ILE A 557 -33.22 14.54 4.60
N ASN A 558 -33.37 15.76 4.08
CA ASN A 558 -34.66 16.33 3.72
C ASN A 558 -34.91 16.23 2.22
N LEU A 559 -35.77 15.26 1.85
CA LEU A 559 -36.21 14.99 0.48
C LEU A 559 -37.62 15.53 0.21
N THR A 560 -38.17 16.36 1.10
CA THR A 560 -39.55 16.89 0.98
C THR A 560 -39.73 17.74 -0.27
N ALA A 561 -38.73 18.58 -0.59
CA ALA A 561 -38.72 19.39 -1.80
C ALA A 561 -38.55 18.51 -3.05
N LEU A 562 -37.58 17.59 -3.05
CA LEU A 562 -37.39 16.59 -4.11
C LEU A 562 -38.68 15.83 -4.46
N ALA A 563 -39.37 15.28 -3.46
CA ALA A 563 -40.62 14.53 -3.64
C ALA A 563 -41.73 15.41 -4.26
N LYS A 564 -41.85 16.67 -3.80
CA LYS A 564 -42.82 17.63 -4.31
C LYS A 564 -42.52 18.05 -5.75
N ASN A 565 -41.26 18.38 -6.05
CA ASN A 565 -40.82 18.89 -7.35
C ASN A 565 -40.86 17.81 -8.44
N THR A 566 -40.62 16.56 -8.08
CA THR A 566 -40.76 15.39 -8.98
C THR A 566 -42.18 14.82 -9.06
N GLY A 567 -43.13 15.35 -8.27
CA GLY A 567 -44.49 14.80 -8.13
C GLY A 567 -44.53 13.35 -7.64
N THR A 568 -43.44 12.84 -7.07
CA THR A 568 -43.23 11.41 -6.81
C THR A 568 -43.23 11.12 -5.30
N PRO A 569 -44.20 10.34 -4.78
CA PRO A 569 -44.23 9.96 -3.37
C PRO A 569 -43.10 8.97 -3.05
N LEU A 570 -42.20 9.34 -2.15
CA LEU A 570 -41.09 8.50 -1.70
C LEU A 570 -41.60 7.44 -0.72
N ARG A 571 -41.25 6.16 -0.93
CA ARG A 571 -41.75 5.02 -0.16
C ARG A 571 -40.60 4.13 0.28
N LEU A 572 -40.42 3.98 1.58
CA LEU A 572 -39.40 3.08 2.12
C LEU A 572 -39.72 1.61 1.76
N VAL A 573 -38.76 0.92 1.14
CA VAL A 573 -38.85 -0.51 0.79
C VAL A 573 -37.54 -1.24 1.10
N ASP A 574 -37.61 -2.54 1.35
CA ASP A 574 -36.42 -3.37 1.57
C ASP A 574 -35.61 -3.59 0.28
N ASN A 575 -36.24 -3.57 -0.89
CA ASN A 575 -35.62 -3.66 -2.21
C ASN A 575 -36.50 -2.95 -3.24
N TYR A 576 -35.92 -2.40 -4.31
CA TYR A 576 -36.68 -1.78 -5.40
C TYR A 576 -37.64 -2.79 -6.04
N THR A 577 -38.93 -2.49 -5.98
CA THR A 577 -40.00 -3.32 -6.53
C THR A 577 -40.20 -3.06 -8.03
N GLY A 578 -39.76 -1.87 -8.49
CA GLY A 578 -40.01 -1.31 -9.81
C GLY A 578 -41.15 -0.30 -9.81
N ARG A 579 -41.47 0.29 -8.65
CA ARG A 579 -42.40 1.41 -8.54
C ARG A 579 -41.59 2.71 -8.43
N ILE A 580 -42.02 3.71 -9.20
CA ILE A 580 -41.46 5.06 -9.12
C ILE A 580 -41.67 5.64 -7.71
N GLY A 581 -40.58 6.10 -7.10
CA GLY A 581 -40.50 6.55 -5.72
C GLY A 581 -40.10 5.48 -4.70
N ASP A 582 -39.81 4.24 -5.12
CA ASP A 582 -39.23 3.24 -4.21
C ASP A 582 -37.90 3.76 -3.65
N THR A 583 -37.80 3.81 -2.32
CA THR A 583 -36.68 4.39 -1.57
C THR A 583 -36.07 3.33 -0.65
N VAL A 584 -34.76 3.13 -0.73
CA VAL A 584 -34.02 2.16 0.10
C VAL A 584 -33.06 2.89 1.04
N VAL A 585 -32.89 2.36 2.26
CA VAL A 585 -31.89 2.84 3.22
C VAL A 585 -31.06 1.65 3.68
N LYS A 586 -29.78 1.59 3.29
CA LYS A 586 -28.95 0.39 3.47
C LYS A 586 -27.48 0.73 3.70
N LEU A 587 -26.75 -0.23 4.26
CA LEU A 587 -25.29 -0.32 4.17
C LEU A 587 -24.92 -1.04 2.87
N ASN A 588 -24.05 -0.44 2.05
CA ASN A 588 -23.38 -1.15 0.97
C ASN A 588 -22.15 -1.87 1.54
N SER A 589 -22.16 -3.21 1.52
CA SER A 589 -21.08 -4.03 2.09
C SER A 589 -19.76 -3.96 1.32
N HIS A 590 -19.76 -3.53 0.06
CA HIS A 590 -18.54 -3.40 -0.74
C HIS A 590 -17.83 -2.05 -0.51
N SER A 591 -18.59 -0.97 -0.34
CA SER A 591 -18.02 0.37 -0.09
C SER A 591 -17.99 0.78 1.39
N GLY A 592 -18.64 0.01 2.27
CA GLY A 592 -18.79 0.33 3.69
C GLY A 592 -19.69 1.54 4.00
N ARG A 593 -20.32 2.15 2.98
CA ARG A 593 -21.13 3.37 3.13
C ARG A 593 -22.60 3.05 3.34
N TYR A 594 -23.24 3.76 4.26
CA TYR A 594 -24.69 3.84 4.32
C TYR A 594 -25.18 4.70 3.16
N PHE A 595 -26.41 4.47 2.69
CA PHE A 595 -26.99 5.28 1.63
C PHE A 595 -28.51 5.35 1.69
N VAL A 596 -29.04 6.44 1.15
CA VAL A 596 -30.45 6.61 0.76
C VAL A 596 -30.48 6.62 -0.77
N GLY A 597 -31.12 5.61 -1.36
CA GLY A 597 -31.31 5.51 -2.81
C GLY A 597 -32.78 5.62 -3.18
N VAL A 598 -33.11 6.35 -4.25
CA VAL A 598 -34.47 6.43 -4.81
C VAL A 598 -34.46 6.02 -6.29
N ASP A 599 -35.38 5.12 -6.65
CA ASP A 599 -35.73 4.77 -8.04
C ASP A 599 -36.83 5.74 -8.52
N PHE A 600 -36.48 6.66 -9.42
CA PHE A 600 -37.41 7.63 -10.01
C PHE A 600 -37.93 7.20 -11.40
N THR A 601 -37.38 6.14 -11.98
CA THR A 601 -37.69 5.66 -13.33
C THR A 601 -38.47 4.35 -13.35
N GLY A 602 -38.58 3.64 -12.22
CA GLY A 602 -39.19 2.32 -12.08
C GLY A 602 -38.32 1.18 -12.61
N ASN A 603 -37.04 1.46 -12.94
CA ASN A 603 -36.15 0.50 -13.60
C ASN A 603 -35.43 -0.45 -12.61
N ARG A 604 -35.72 -0.34 -11.31
CA ARG A 604 -35.08 -1.05 -10.18
C ARG A 604 -33.60 -0.68 -9.97
N ARG A 605 -33.21 0.53 -10.35
CA ARG A 605 -31.91 1.13 -10.05
C ARG A 605 -32.10 2.42 -9.27
N THR A 606 -31.03 2.84 -8.64
CA THR A 606 -30.98 4.14 -7.97
C THR A 606 -30.77 5.23 -9.01
N ASP A 607 -31.65 6.23 -9.06
CA ASP A 607 -31.49 7.42 -9.90
C ASP A 607 -30.96 8.61 -9.07
N PHE A 608 -31.40 8.72 -7.80
CA PHE A 608 -30.92 9.68 -6.80
C PHE A 608 -30.29 8.93 -5.62
N LEU A 609 -29.08 9.33 -5.18
CA LEU A 609 -28.26 8.61 -4.20
C LEU A 609 -27.54 9.56 -3.25
N VAL A 610 -27.93 9.58 -1.97
CA VAL A 610 -27.12 10.21 -0.89
C VAL A 610 -26.36 9.13 -0.14
N LYS A 611 -25.05 9.29 0.05
CA LYS A 611 -24.18 8.39 0.82
C LYS A 611 -23.86 9.00 2.18
N SER A 612 -23.54 8.15 3.16
CA SER A 612 -22.88 8.57 4.40
C SER A 612 -21.89 7.52 4.88
N THR A 613 -20.79 7.96 5.48
CA THR A 613 -19.85 7.11 6.23
C THR A 613 -20.47 6.64 7.55
N GLN A 614 -21.42 7.40 8.09
CA GLN A 614 -22.12 7.12 9.34
C GLN A 614 -23.49 6.50 9.10
N ARG A 615 -24.04 5.86 10.14
CA ARG A 615 -25.32 5.15 10.04
C ARG A 615 -26.49 6.12 9.78
N ILE A 616 -27.22 5.89 8.68
CA ILE A 616 -28.52 6.52 8.42
C ILE A 616 -29.63 5.57 8.88
N LYS A 617 -30.71 6.09 9.48
CA LYS A 617 -31.95 5.35 9.72
C LYS A 617 -33.11 5.97 8.94
N PRO A 618 -34.19 5.21 8.66
CA PRO A 618 -35.41 5.77 8.03
C PRO A 618 -36.00 6.97 8.79
N GLU A 619 -35.92 6.97 10.14
CA GLU A 619 -36.36 8.09 10.99
C GLU A 619 -35.56 9.40 10.77
N ASP A 620 -34.42 9.32 10.07
CA ASP A 620 -33.57 10.45 9.74
C ASP A 620 -33.90 11.10 8.38
N ILE A 621 -34.90 10.58 7.66
CA ILE A 621 -35.27 11.04 6.32
C ILE A 621 -36.63 11.74 6.37
N MET A 622 -36.67 12.98 5.90
CA MET A 622 -37.91 13.75 5.72
C MET A 622 -38.40 13.65 4.27
N GLY A 623 -39.72 13.65 4.07
CA GLY A 623 -40.35 13.51 2.75
C GLY A 623 -40.78 12.07 2.40
N LEU A 624 -40.52 11.09 3.26
CA LEU A 624 -41.09 9.73 3.13
C LEU A 624 -42.61 9.75 3.35
N THR A 625 -43.34 9.02 2.49
CA THR A 625 -44.80 8.91 2.55
C THR A 625 -45.19 7.91 3.64
N ALA A 626 -45.86 8.38 4.70
CA ALA A 626 -46.20 7.54 5.86
C ALA A 626 -47.36 6.58 5.57
N ASN A 627 -47.05 5.31 5.24
CA ASN A 627 -47.89 4.09 5.30
C ASN A 627 -47.13 2.94 4.58
N ILE A 628 -46.96 1.69 5.05
CA ILE A 628 -47.55 0.89 6.15
C ILE A 628 -46.54 -0.21 6.60
N LYS A 629 -46.57 -0.58 7.90
CA LYS A 629 -45.92 -1.74 8.55
C LYS A 629 -44.38 -1.86 8.52
N THR A 630 -43.79 -1.51 9.66
CA THR A 630 -42.54 -2.09 10.15
C THR A 630 -42.66 -3.63 10.28
N PRO A 631 -41.81 -4.44 9.66
CA PRO A 631 -41.59 -5.82 10.07
C PRO A 631 -40.56 -5.81 11.20
N THR A 632 -40.98 -6.13 12.43
CA THR A 632 -40.12 -6.12 13.64
C THR A 632 -39.12 -7.30 13.68
N LYS A 633 -38.59 -7.73 12.53
CA LYS A 633 -37.64 -8.85 12.37
C LYS A 633 -36.79 -8.64 11.12
N LEU A 634 -35.61 -8.02 11.28
CA LEU A 634 -34.40 -8.25 10.44
C LEU A 634 -33.15 -7.53 11.01
N PHE A 635 -32.96 -7.62 12.33
CA PHE A 635 -31.64 -7.40 12.96
C PHE A 635 -31.27 -8.64 13.79
N SER A 636 -31.02 -9.75 13.10
CA SER A 636 -30.45 -10.96 13.69
C SER A 636 -29.48 -11.60 12.69
N ARG A 637 -28.19 -11.47 12.99
CA ARG A 637 -27.02 -12.22 12.50
C ARG A 637 -27.07 -12.74 11.05
N GLY A 638 -26.23 -12.14 10.21
CA GLY A 638 -25.59 -12.74 9.04
C GLY A 638 -24.16 -12.23 9.02
#